data_AF-A0A9R1P773-F1
#
_entry.id   AF-A0A9R1P773-F1
#
_cell.length_a   1.000
_cell.length_b   1.000
_cell.length_c   1.000
_cell.angle_alpha   90.00
_cell.angle_beta   90.00
_cell.angle_gamma   90.00
#
_symmetry.space_group_name_H-M   'P 1'
#
loop_
_entity.id
_entity.type
_entity.pdbx_description
1 polymer ?
#
loop_
_entity_poly.entity_id
_entity_poly.type
_entity_poly.pdbx_seq_one_letter_code
_entity_poly.pdbx_strand_id
1 'polypeptide(L)'
;MGASILVCWCLHQEWAERRWQGLYCNLFCNRWWHVSKNSSFCFIYFPLFVVAALTSLVSLLELWFCRSLGQAFSNLGAFSKGKIAGYKLLEVIRQKPSIVHDHKDGKLLAEVHGNIEFKDVTFSYPSRPDAMIFRDFSLFFPAGKTVAVVGGSGSGKSTVVALIERFYDPNEGQVLLDNVDIKTLQLRWLRDQIGLVNQEPALFATTIIENVLYGKPDATMAEVEAAATASNAHSFISLLPNGYNTMVGERGIQLSGGQKQRIAIARAMLKDPKILFLDEATSALDADSENIVQEALDRLMVGRTTVIVAHRLCTIRNVNMIAVLQQGQVIETGTHDELLAKGTSGAYASLIRFQETARNRDLGAASTRRSRSMHLTSSLSTKSLSLRSGSLRNLSYQYSTGADGRIEMISSADNSLKYPAPRGYFFKLLKLNGPEWPYAVLGAIGSVLSGFIGPTFAIVMGEMLDVFYYQDPVEMEKKTKLYVFIYIGTGIYAVVAYLVQHYFFSIMGENLTTRVRRMMLSAILRNEVGWFDEEENNSSLVAARVAVDAADVKSAIAERISVILQNITSLMTSFIVGFIIEWRVAILILATFPLLVLANFAQQLSMKGFAGDTAKAHAKSSMVAGEGVSNIRTVAAFNAQNKVMSLFSHELRIPEEQILRRSQTAGLLYGLSQLCLYCSEALILWYGSHLVRSHGSTFSKVIKVFVVLVVTANSVAETVSLAPEIVRGGESIRSIFGILNRATRIEPDDPEAERVTTVRGDIELRHVDFSYPSRPDIEIFKDFNLKIQAGRSQALVGASGSGKSTVIALIERFYDPTGGKVMIDGKDIRRLNLKSLRRRIALVQQEPALFASSILENIAYGKEGATEEEVVEAAKTANVHAFVSQLPDGYRTAVGERGVQLSGGQKQRIAIARAVLKDPAILLLDEATSALDAESESVLQEALERLMKGRTTVLVAHRLSTIRGVDRIAVVQDGRIIEHGGHSELVARPEGAYSRLLQLQNHRN
;
A
#
# COMPACT_ATOMS: atom_id res chain seq x y z
N MET A 1 -40.57 -12.19 24.47
CA MET A 1 -41.51 -11.99 23.35
C MET A 1 -41.97 -13.28 22.69
N GLY A 2 -41.10 -14.17 22.19
CA GLY A 2 -41.53 -15.39 21.45
C GLY A 2 -42.51 -16.31 22.20
N ALA A 3 -42.29 -16.60 23.49
CA ALA A 3 -43.18 -17.49 24.26
C ALA A 3 -44.63 -16.97 24.39
N SER A 4 -44.82 -15.65 24.49
CA SER A 4 -46.15 -15.03 24.61
C SER A 4 -46.94 -15.09 23.29
N ILE A 5 -46.25 -15.17 22.15
CA ILE A 5 -46.87 -15.26 20.83
C ILE A 5 -47.40 -16.68 20.58
N LEU A 6 -46.64 -17.73 20.94
CA LEU A 6 -47.11 -19.12 20.82
C LEU A 6 -48.41 -19.38 21.59
N VAL A 7 -48.50 -18.94 22.85
CA VAL A 7 -49.70 -19.16 23.69
C VAL A 7 -50.93 -18.43 23.11
N CYS A 8 -50.74 -17.23 22.57
CA CYS A 8 -51.82 -16.49 21.91
C CYS A 8 -52.26 -17.14 20.58
N TRP A 9 -51.32 -17.79 19.87
CA TRP A 9 -51.60 -18.46 18.60
C TRP A 9 -52.39 -19.77 18.78
N CYS A 10 -52.06 -20.61 19.77
CA CYS A 10 -52.82 -21.82 20.08
C CYS A 10 -54.30 -21.51 20.42
N LEU A 11 -54.57 -20.48 21.22
CA LEU A 11 -55.94 -20.05 21.54
C LEU A 11 -56.71 -19.56 20.30
N HIS A 12 -56.02 -18.95 19.33
CA HIS A 12 -56.64 -18.50 18.09
C HIS A 12 -56.92 -19.66 17.12
N GLN A 13 -56.20 -20.78 17.23
CA GLN A 13 -56.36 -21.98 16.42
C GLN A 13 -57.61 -22.78 16.83
N GLU A 14 -57.83 -23.01 18.14
CA GLU A 14 -59.08 -23.60 18.66
C GLU A 14 -60.33 -22.80 18.27
N TRP A 15 -60.21 -21.46 18.19
CA TRP A 15 -61.32 -20.58 17.81
C TRP A 15 -61.63 -20.63 16.31
N ALA A 16 -60.62 -20.90 15.47
CA ALA A 16 -60.79 -21.06 14.03
C ALA A 16 -61.44 -22.40 13.67
N GLU A 17 -61.03 -23.50 14.30
CA GLU A 17 -61.54 -24.84 13.99
C GLU A 17 -63.06 -24.95 14.16
N ARG A 18 -63.62 -24.38 15.24
CA ARG A 18 -65.07 -24.41 15.51
C ARG A 18 -65.90 -23.65 14.49
N ARG A 19 -65.33 -22.66 13.78
CA ARG A 19 -66.05 -21.82 12.82
C ARG A 19 -65.99 -22.35 11.38
N TRP A 20 -64.93 -23.08 11.04
CA TRP A 20 -64.75 -23.67 9.70
C TRP A 20 -65.52 -24.98 9.49
N GLN A 21 -65.77 -25.76 10.57
CA GLN A 21 -66.59 -26.99 10.50
C GLN A 21 -68.01 -26.75 9.95
N GLY A 22 -68.60 -25.57 10.18
CA GLY A 22 -69.95 -25.24 9.71
C GLY A 22 -70.06 -24.94 8.21
N LEU A 23 -69.02 -24.38 7.57
CA LEU A 23 -69.08 -23.96 6.16
C LEU A 23 -68.74 -25.08 5.17
N TYR A 24 -67.79 -25.97 5.49
CA TYR A 24 -67.36 -27.02 4.57
C TYR A 24 -68.43 -28.11 4.33
N CYS A 25 -69.32 -28.33 5.30
CA CYS A 25 -70.31 -29.40 5.27
C CYS A 25 -71.28 -29.32 4.08
N ASN A 26 -71.62 -28.10 3.62
CA ASN A 26 -72.62 -27.88 2.57
C ASN A 26 -72.08 -27.84 1.13
N LEU A 27 -70.78 -27.60 0.92
CA LEU A 27 -70.23 -27.33 -0.41
C LEU A 27 -69.60 -28.55 -1.12
N PHE A 28 -69.13 -29.55 -0.37
CA PHE A 28 -68.46 -30.73 -0.95
C PHE A 28 -69.28 -32.04 -0.89
N CYS A 29 -70.33 -32.10 -0.07
CA CYS A 29 -71.04 -33.36 0.21
C CYS A 29 -71.81 -33.93 -1.00
N ASN A 30 -72.35 -33.07 -1.88
CA ASN A 30 -73.26 -33.47 -2.96
C ASN A 30 -72.64 -34.23 -4.15
N ARG A 31 -71.30 -34.41 -4.21
CA ARG A 31 -70.65 -35.09 -5.35
C ARG A 31 -69.89 -36.37 -5.01
N TRP A 32 -69.76 -36.73 -3.73
CA TRP A 32 -69.06 -37.92 -3.25
C TRP A 32 -69.97 -39.00 -2.65
N TRP A 33 -71.28 -38.75 -2.56
CA TRP A 33 -72.23 -39.57 -1.80
C TRP A 33 -72.53 -40.98 -2.38
N HIS A 34 -71.94 -41.35 -3.53
CA HIS A 34 -72.21 -42.60 -4.22
C HIS A 34 -71.14 -43.70 -4.07
N VAL A 35 -70.05 -43.46 -3.33
CA VAL A 35 -69.00 -44.48 -3.10
C VAL A 35 -68.66 -44.56 -1.60
N SER A 36 -68.71 -45.80 -1.06
CA SER A 36 -68.41 -46.21 0.33
C SER A 36 -69.51 -45.98 1.39
N LYS A 37 -70.06 -47.10 1.89
CA LYS A 37 -70.86 -47.16 3.12
C LYS A 37 -69.93 -47.21 4.35
N ASN A 38 -69.36 -46.08 4.76
CA ASN A 38 -68.83 -45.90 6.13
C ASN A 38 -68.70 -44.41 6.49
N SER A 39 -69.80 -43.81 6.93
CA SER A 39 -69.97 -42.35 7.06
C SER A 39 -69.18 -41.70 8.20
N SER A 40 -68.74 -42.45 9.22
CA SER A 40 -67.98 -41.92 10.35
C SER A 40 -66.49 -41.67 10.06
N PHE A 41 -65.92 -42.32 9.04
CA PHE A 41 -64.48 -42.25 8.76
C PHE A 41 -64.10 -40.95 8.01
N CYS A 42 -64.90 -40.53 7.03
CA CYS A 42 -64.64 -39.31 6.26
C CYS A 42 -64.80 -38.01 7.06
N PHE A 43 -65.72 -37.94 8.03
CA PHE A 43 -66.09 -36.68 8.68
C PHE A 43 -65.09 -36.20 9.75
N ILE A 44 -64.33 -37.11 10.36
CA ILE A 44 -63.41 -36.78 11.47
C ILE A 44 -61.95 -36.83 11.01
N TYR A 45 -61.58 -37.79 10.17
CA TYR A 45 -60.17 -38.04 9.82
C TYR A 45 -59.68 -37.26 8.58
N PHE A 46 -60.57 -36.87 7.65
CA PHE A 46 -60.18 -36.04 6.51
C PHE A 46 -59.69 -34.64 6.94
N PRO A 47 -60.33 -33.93 7.89
CA PRO A 47 -59.77 -32.69 8.46
C PRO A 47 -58.41 -32.91 9.12
N LEU A 48 -58.24 -33.97 9.90
CA LEU A 48 -56.98 -34.32 10.57
C LEU A 48 -55.84 -34.61 9.59
N PHE A 49 -56.12 -35.33 8.49
CA PHE A 49 -55.17 -35.57 7.41
C PHE A 49 -54.79 -34.27 6.70
N VAL A 50 -55.76 -33.40 6.40
CA VAL A 50 -55.52 -32.09 5.81
C VAL A 50 -54.70 -31.21 6.75
N VAL A 51 -54.97 -31.22 8.07
CA VAL A 51 -54.20 -30.48 9.08
C VAL A 51 -52.78 -31.04 9.21
N ALA A 52 -52.57 -32.36 9.19
CA ALA A 52 -51.24 -32.98 9.27
C ALA A 52 -50.39 -32.76 8.00
N ALA A 53 -51.01 -32.81 6.83
CA ALA A 53 -50.38 -32.46 5.57
C ALA A 53 -50.06 -30.96 5.51
N LEU A 54 -50.99 -30.10 5.95
CA LEU A 54 -50.76 -28.67 6.07
C LEU A 54 -49.66 -28.35 7.10
N THR A 55 -49.59 -28.99 8.27
CA THR A 55 -48.51 -28.74 9.23
C THR A 55 -47.17 -29.23 8.71
N SER A 56 -47.10 -30.38 8.05
CA SER A 56 -45.85 -30.86 7.42
C SER A 56 -45.39 -29.93 6.28
N LEU A 57 -46.33 -29.42 5.48
CA LEU A 57 -46.09 -28.47 4.40
C LEU A 57 -45.76 -27.06 4.96
N VAL A 58 -46.35 -26.66 6.09
CA VAL A 58 -45.99 -25.47 6.86
C VAL A 58 -44.61 -25.61 7.46
N SER A 59 -44.21 -26.74 8.03
CA SER A 59 -42.84 -26.95 8.53
C SER A 59 -41.80 -26.93 7.40
N LEU A 60 -42.14 -27.41 6.20
CA LEU A 60 -41.31 -27.22 5.01
C LEU A 60 -41.26 -25.73 4.63
N LEU A 61 -42.40 -25.03 4.54
CA LEU A 61 -42.45 -23.59 4.26
C LEU A 61 -41.71 -22.76 5.31
N GLU A 62 -41.72 -23.16 6.58
CA GLU A 62 -40.96 -22.58 7.68
C GLU A 62 -39.45 -22.83 7.50
N LEU A 63 -39.06 -24.02 7.05
CA LEU A 63 -37.65 -24.32 6.72
C LEU A 63 -37.17 -23.46 5.53
N TRP A 64 -37.98 -23.35 4.48
CA TRP A 64 -37.72 -22.49 3.33
C TRP A 64 -37.73 -21.00 3.70
N PHE A 65 -38.63 -20.58 4.60
CA PHE A 65 -38.70 -19.23 5.15
C PHE A 65 -37.45 -18.91 5.97
N CYS A 66 -37.09 -19.75 6.94
CA CYS A 66 -35.89 -19.60 7.76
C CYS A 66 -34.60 -19.61 6.91
N ARG A 67 -34.52 -20.44 5.86
CA ARG A 67 -33.40 -20.45 4.92
C ARG A 67 -33.33 -19.16 4.10
N SER A 68 -34.46 -18.70 3.57
CA SER A 68 -34.57 -17.45 2.81
C SER A 68 -34.25 -16.24 3.70
N LEU A 69 -34.71 -16.26 4.95
CA LEU A 69 -34.42 -15.24 5.96
C LEU A 69 -32.93 -15.23 6.32
N GLY A 70 -32.29 -16.39 6.45
CA GLY A 70 -30.84 -16.51 6.63
C GLY A 70 -30.04 -15.92 5.47
N GLN A 71 -30.43 -16.20 4.23
CA GLN A 71 -29.82 -15.59 3.04
C GLN A 71 -30.06 -14.07 2.98
N ALA A 72 -31.26 -13.60 3.34
CA ALA A 72 -31.56 -12.17 3.45
C ALA A 72 -30.70 -11.49 4.53
N PHE A 73 -30.45 -12.15 5.67
CA PHE A 73 -29.55 -11.65 6.71
C PHE A 73 -28.09 -11.51 6.24
N SER A 74 -27.57 -12.41 5.40
CA SER A 74 -26.23 -12.19 4.80
C SER A 74 -26.18 -10.94 3.90
N ASN A 75 -27.26 -10.65 3.18
CA ASN A 75 -27.36 -9.45 2.32
C ASN A 75 -27.50 -8.15 3.14
N LEU A 76 -28.12 -8.19 4.33
CA LEU A 76 -28.17 -7.04 5.24
C LEU A 76 -26.77 -6.58 5.69
N GLY A 77 -25.81 -7.50 5.82
CA GLY A 77 -24.41 -7.16 6.08
C GLY A 77 -23.78 -6.34 4.95
N ALA A 78 -23.99 -6.76 3.70
CA ALA A 78 -23.54 -6.02 2.52
C ALA A 78 -24.23 -4.65 2.38
N PHE A 79 -25.54 -4.58 2.62
CA PHE A 79 -26.29 -3.31 2.62
C PHE A 79 -25.81 -2.36 3.73
N SER A 80 -25.50 -2.88 4.93
CA SER A 80 -24.94 -2.10 6.04
C SER A 80 -23.55 -1.54 5.70
N LYS A 81 -22.64 -2.38 5.18
CA LYS A 81 -21.33 -1.94 4.63
C LYS A 81 -21.50 -0.86 3.57
N GLY A 82 -22.41 -1.07 2.61
CA GLY A 82 -22.73 -0.11 1.55
C GLY A 82 -23.30 1.21 2.09
N LYS A 83 -24.14 1.17 3.13
CA LYS A 83 -24.67 2.36 3.81
C LYS A 83 -23.58 3.12 4.55
N ILE A 84 -22.64 2.44 5.21
CA ILE A 84 -21.51 3.08 5.91
C ILE A 84 -20.54 3.74 4.92
N ALA A 85 -20.18 3.04 3.83
CA ALA A 85 -19.36 3.60 2.77
C ALA A 85 -20.06 4.77 2.06
N GLY A 86 -21.34 4.59 1.72
CA GLY A 86 -22.19 5.60 1.12
C GLY A 86 -22.40 6.82 2.01
N TYR A 87 -22.48 6.66 3.34
CA TYR A 87 -22.53 7.78 4.28
C TYR A 87 -21.26 8.64 4.19
N LYS A 88 -20.08 8.03 4.24
CA LYS A 88 -18.79 8.76 4.11
C LYS A 88 -18.66 9.47 2.76
N LEU A 89 -19.09 8.82 1.68
CA LEU A 89 -19.10 9.44 0.35
C LEU A 89 -20.09 10.62 0.29
N LEU A 90 -21.30 10.45 0.80
CA LEU A 90 -22.32 11.50 0.85
C LEU A 90 -21.96 12.65 1.80
N GLU A 91 -21.21 12.38 2.87
CA GLU A 91 -20.66 13.38 3.79
C GLU A 91 -19.71 14.31 3.03
N VAL A 92 -18.73 13.74 2.29
CA VAL A 92 -17.81 14.51 1.44
C VAL A 92 -18.54 15.24 0.31
N ILE A 93 -19.50 14.59 -0.37
CA ILE A 93 -20.27 15.20 -1.47
C ILE A 93 -21.18 16.35 -0.98
N ARG A 94 -21.73 16.24 0.24
CA ARG A 94 -22.59 17.27 0.84
C ARG A 94 -21.81 18.35 1.60
N GLN A 95 -20.51 18.15 1.83
CA GLN A 95 -19.66 19.12 2.49
C GLN A 95 -19.62 20.41 1.66
N LYS A 96 -20.23 21.47 2.20
CA LYS A 96 -20.14 22.80 1.59
C LYS A 96 -18.77 23.39 1.91
N PRO A 97 -17.94 23.76 0.92
CA PRO A 97 -16.68 24.45 1.19
C PRO A 97 -16.96 25.86 1.72
N SER A 98 -16.14 26.34 2.65
CA SER A 98 -16.17 27.73 3.10
C SER A 98 -15.73 28.69 1.98
N ILE A 99 -14.67 28.32 1.27
CA ILE A 99 -14.18 29.02 0.08
C ILE A 99 -14.95 28.46 -1.13
N VAL A 100 -16.02 29.16 -1.53
CA VAL A 100 -16.84 28.80 -2.68
C VAL A 100 -16.13 29.20 -3.98
N HIS A 101 -16.00 28.26 -4.92
CA HIS A 101 -15.57 28.56 -6.29
C HIS A 101 -16.62 29.43 -6.99
N ASP A 102 -16.18 30.57 -7.52
CA ASP A 102 -16.94 31.49 -8.37
C ASP A 102 -18.36 31.81 -7.87
N HIS A 103 -18.43 32.45 -6.70
CA HIS A 103 -19.68 32.99 -6.16
C HIS A 103 -20.36 33.92 -7.18
N LYS A 104 -21.69 33.86 -7.30
CA LYS A 104 -22.44 34.64 -8.32
C LYS A 104 -22.26 36.16 -8.17
N ASP A 105 -22.08 36.61 -6.94
CA ASP A 105 -21.83 38.02 -6.59
C ASP A 105 -20.33 38.38 -6.58
N GLY A 106 -19.46 37.44 -6.99
CA GLY A 106 -18.02 37.62 -7.04
C GLY A 106 -17.63 38.62 -8.14
N LYS A 107 -16.81 39.60 -7.78
CA LYS A 107 -16.35 40.66 -8.68
C LYS A 107 -15.24 40.17 -9.61
N LEU A 108 -15.20 40.77 -10.79
CA LEU A 108 -14.13 40.67 -11.78
C LEU A 108 -13.54 42.09 -11.94
N LEU A 109 -12.22 42.24 -11.85
CA LEU A 109 -11.59 43.53 -12.15
C LEU A 109 -11.35 43.62 -13.66
N ALA A 110 -11.67 44.77 -14.26
CA ALA A 110 -11.48 44.99 -15.70
C ALA A 110 -9.99 45.09 -16.08
N GLU A 111 -9.19 45.67 -15.20
CA GLU A 111 -7.74 45.73 -15.29
C GLU A 111 -7.12 45.32 -13.94
N VAL A 112 -5.89 44.79 -14.00
CA VAL A 112 -5.11 44.39 -12.82
C VAL A 112 -3.75 45.04 -12.93
N HIS A 113 -3.46 45.96 -12.01
CA HIS A 113 -2.13 46.55 -11.86
C HIS A 113 -1.23 45.64 -11.02
N GLY A 114 -1.83 44.86 -10.11
CA GLY A 114 -1.13 43.84 -9.33
C GLY A 114 -0.51 44.40 -8.04
N ASN A 115 -1.13 45.39 -7.40
CA ASN A 115 -0.79 45.78 -6.03
C ASN A 115 -1.43 44.78 -5.05
N ILE A 116 -0.65 44.19 -4.14
CA ILE A 116 -1.17 43.24 -3.13
C ILE A 116 -0.89 43.82 -1.74
N GLU A 117 -1.86 43.76 -0.83
CA GLU A 117 -1.74 44.33 0.51
C GLU A 117 -2.32 43.39 1.57
N PHE A 118 -1.53 43.08 2.59
CA PHE A 118 -1.99 42.45 3.82
C PHE A 118 -2.27 43.55 4.85
N LYS A 119 -3.46 43.52 5.45
CA LYS A 119 -3.88 44.41 6.53
C LYS A 119 -4.22 43.61 7.78
N ASP A 120 -3.37 43.74 8.78
CA ASP A 120 -3.51 43.28 10.16
C ASP A 120 -3.93 41.80 10.22
N VAL A 121 -3.25 40.97 9.42
CA VAL A 121 -3.63 39.57 9.21
C VAL A 121 -3.15 38.69 10.35
N THR A 122 -4.10 38.04 11.02
CA THR A 122 -3.83 36.96 11.97
C THR A 122 -4.24 35.63 11.34
N PHE A 123 -3.37 34.62 11.43
CA PHE A 123 -3.58 33.33 10.76
C PHE A 123 -2.98 32.14 11.53
N SER A 124 -3.74 31.05 11.56
CA SER A 124 -3.36 29.72 12.05
C SER A 124 -3.76 28.65 11.04
N TYR A 125 -2.93 27.60 10.88
CA TYR A 125 -3.31 26.49 9.99
C TYR A 125 -4.37 25.59 10.64
N PRO A 126 -5.41 25.14 9.92
CA PRO A 126 -6.48 24.29 10.49
C PRO A 126 -6.01 23.00 11.17
N SER A 127 -4.83 22.48 10.81
CA SER A 127 -4.24 21.30 11.46
C SER A 127 -3.61 21.56 12.83
N ARG A 128 -3.40 22.83 13.21
CA ARG A 128 -2.81 23.31 14.47
C ARG A 128 -3.36 24.71 14.80
N PRO A 129 -4.64 24.83 15.20
CA PRO A 129 -5.28 26.13 15.44
C PRO A 129 -4.56 26.93 16.54
N ASP A 130 -4.02 26.25 17.55
CA ASP A 130 -3.32 26.89 18.68
C ASP A 130 -1.96 27.49 18.29
N ALA A 131 -1.42 27.14 17.11
CA ALA A 131 -0.14 27.61 16.61
C ALA A 131 -0.36 28.77 15.60
N MET A 132 -0.45 29.99 16.12
CA MET A 132 -0.46 31.21 15.31
C MET A 132 0.81 31.30 14.45
N ILE A 133 0.64 31.49 13.15
CA ILE A 133 1.71 31.69 12.17
C ILE A 133 1.89 33.16 11.84
N PHE A 134 0.81 33.94 11.82
CA PHE A 134 0.82 35.40 11.68
C PHE A 134 0.04 36.04 12.82
N ARG A 135 0.51 37.21 13.27
CA ARG A 135 -0.07 38.06 14.32
C ARG A 135 0.00 39.50 13.85
N ASP A 136 -1.13 40.10 13.53
CA ASP A 136 -1.21 41.49 13.03
C ASP A 136 -0.27 41.74 11.84
N PHE A 137 -0.20 40.78 10.91
CA PHE A 137 0.73 40.82 9.79
C PHE A 137 0.26 41.80 8.71
N SER A 138 1.04 42.87 8.51
CA SER A 138 0.81 43.89 7.49
C SER A 138 2.02 44.01 6.56
N LEU A 139 1.78 43.92 5.24
CA LEU A 139 2.82 43.98 4.20
C LEU A 139 2.21 44.40 2.85
N PHE A 140 2.89 45.32 2.15
CA PHE A 140 2.48 45.81 0.84
C PHE A 140 3.43 45.32 -0.28
N PHE A 141 2.86 45.01 -1.44
CA PHE A 141 3.56 44.56 -2.64
C PHE A 141 3.18 45.49 -3.81
N PRO A 142 4.08 46.40 -4.25
CA PRO A 142 3.75 47.36 -5.29
C PRO A 142 3.64 46.73 -6.69
N ALA A 143 2.72 47.23 -7.51
CA ALA A 143 2.53 46.85 -8.91
C ALA A 143 3.85 46.86 -9.72
N GLY A 144 4.10 45.78 -10.46
CA GLY A 144 5.27 45.65 -11.35
C GLY A 144 6.63 45.64 -10.65
N LYS A 145 6.66 45.49 -9.32
CA LYS A 145 7.89 45.35 -8.53
C LYS A 145 8.11 43.90 -8.12
N THR A 146 9.38 43.55 -7.92
CA THR A 146 9.80 42.29 -7.30
C THR A 146 10.04 42.50 -5.81
N VAL A 147 9.36 41.72 -4.97
CA VAL A 147 9.53 41.74 -3.51
C VAL A 147 9.98 40.36 -3.03
N ALA A 148 11.09 40.31 -2.29
CA ALA A 148 11.55 39.08 -1.64
C ALA A 148 11.01 38.98 -0.21
N VAL A 149 10.54 37.79 0.16
CA VAL A 149 10.11 37.44 1.52
C VAL A 149 11.14 36.46 2.10
N VAL A 150 11.85 36.90 3.14
CA VAL A 150 12.97 36.17 3.76
C VAL A 150 12.74 35.99 5.25
N GLY A 151 13.37 34.99 5.86
CA GLY A 151 13.20 34.72 7.29
C GLY A 151 13.52 33.28 7.69
N GLY A 152 13.56 33.02 8.99
CA GLY A 152 13.86 31.70 9.55
C GLY A 152 12.88 30.60 9.12
N SER A 153 13.22 29.34 9.42
CA SER A 153 12.27 28.24 9.23
C SER A 153 11.05 28.44 10.15
N GLY A 154 9.85 28.18 9.62
CA GLY A 154 8.60 28.41 10.36
C GLY A 154 8.12 29.87 10.48
N SER A 155 8.83 30.86 9.91
CA SER A 155 8.44 32.29 10.02
C SER A 155 7.20 32.72 9.20
N GLY A 156 6.57 31.80 8.48
CA GLY A 156 5.35 32.06 7.69
C GLY A 156 5.58 32.39 6.20
N LYS A 157 6.79 32.28 5.66
CA LYS A 157 7.12 32.69 4.26
C LYS A 157 6.14 32.15 3.20
N SER A 158 6.02 30.83 3.05
CA SER A 158 5.10 30.22 2.07
C SER A 158 3.62 30.35 2.46
N THR A 159 3.31 30.78 3.68
CA THR A 159 1.94 31.14 4.10
C THR A 159 1.47 32.40 3.38
N VAL A 160 2.37 33.34 3.05
CA VAL A 160 2.05 34.53 2.24
C VAL A 160 1.44 34.11 0.89
N VAL A 161 2.12 33.22 0.16
CA VAL A 161 1.66 32.68 -1.13
C VAL A 161 0.30 31.98 -0.97
N ALA A 162 0.16 31.12 0.06
CA ALA A 162 -1.05 30.34 0.29
C ALA A 162 -2.30 31.20 0.64
N LEU A 163 -2.11 32.39 1.22
CA LEU A 163 -3.19 33.34 1.48
C LEU A 163 -3.56 34.15 0.23
N ILE A 164 -2.61 34.56 -0.61
CA ILE A 164 -2.93 35.32 -1.83
C ILE A 164 -3.59 34.43 -2.89
N GLU A 165 -3.14 33.18 -3.06
CA GLU A 165 -3.85 32.18 -3.89
C GLU A 165 -5.19 31.72 -3.29
N ARG A 166 -5.52 32.22 -2.08
CA ARG A 166 -6.73 31.93 -1.33
C ARG A 166 -6.97 30.42 -1.21
N PHE A 167 -5.93 29.67 -0.81
CA PHE A 167 -6.10 28.29 -0.33
C PHE A 167 -6.64 28.25 1.10
N TYR A 168 -6.42 29.33 1.85
CA TYR A 168 -6.98 29.58 3.17
C TYR A 168 -7.44 31.03 3.21
N ASP A 169 -8.52 31.32 3.93
CA ASP A 169 -8.87 32.70 4.31
C ASP A 169 -8.18 33.02 5.66
N PRO A 170 -7.75 34.27 5.91
CA PRO A 170 -7.20 34.68 7.20
C PRO A 170 -8.25 34.64 8.31
N ASN A 171 -7.82 34.37 9.56
CA ASN A 171 -8.70 34.35 10.74
C ASN A 171 -9.25 35.76 11.01
N GLU A 172 -8.36 36.75 11.03
CA GLU A 172 -8.65 38.17 11.19
C GLU A 172 -7.79 38.98 10.20
N GLY A 173 -8.16 40.22 9.94
CA GLY A 173 -7.54 41.05 8.90
C GLY A 173 -8.02 40.73 7.48
N GLN A 174 -7.40 41.38 6.49
CA GLN A 174 -7.79 41.35 5.08
C GLN A 174 -6.58 41.20 4.16
N VAL A 175 -6.79 40.57 3.00
CA VAL A 175 -5.81 40.53 1.91
C VAL A 175 -6.46 41.18 0.69
N LEU A 176 -5.85 42.24 0.18
CA LEU A 176 -6.38 43.06 -0.90
C LEU A 176 -5.55 42.86 -2.18
N LEU A 177 -6.22 42.84 -3.31
CA LEU A 177 -5.64 42.98 -4.65
C LEU A 177 -6.20 44.26 -5.28
N ASP A 178 -5.33 45.21 -5.64
CA ASP A 178 -5.69 46.53 -6.19
C ASP A 178 -6.80 47.24 -5.38
N ASN A 179 -6.64 47.25 -4.05
CA ASN A 179 -7.57 47.77 -3.04
C ASN A 179 -8.91 47.01 -2.88
N VAL A 180 -9.07 45.83 -3.50
CA VAL A 180 -10.28 45.00 -3.38
C VAL A 180 -9.96 43.71 -2.63
N ASP A 181 -10.75 43.39 -1.59
CA ASP A 181 -10.58 42.16 -0.81
C ASP A 181 -10.77 40.91 -1.69
N ILE A 182 -9.75 40.04 -1.71
CA ILE A 182 -9.75 38.77 -2.46
C ILE A 182 -10.90 37.84 -2.06
N LYS A 183 -11.51 38.04 -0.89
CA LYS A 183 -12.74 37.36 -0.47
C LYS A 183 -13.92 37.66 -1.39
N THR A 184 -13.95 38.84 -1.99
CA THR A 184 -15.05 39.34 -2.86
C THR A 184 -14.84 39.08 -4.35
N LEU A 185 -13.67 38.60 -4.76
CA LEU A 185 -13.32 38.30 -6.16
C LEU A 185 -13.75 36.88 -6.56
N GLN A 186 -13.99 36.65 -7.86
CA GLN A 186 -14.16 35.29 -8.37
C GLN A 186 -12.83 34.52 -8.28
N LEU A 187 -12.88 33.33 -7.66
CA LEU A 187 -11.69 32.57 -7.30
C LEU A 187 -10.92 32.05 -8.51
N ARG A 188 -11.64 31.60 -9.55
CA ARG A 188 -11.04 31.15 -10.80
C ARG A 188 -10.30 32.31 -11.47
N TRP A 189 -10.99 33.44 -11.69
CA TRP A 189 -10.39 34.63 -12.27
C TRP A 189 -9.17 35.13 -11.48
N LEU A 190 -9.25 35.18 -10.14
CA LEU A 190 -8.14 35.58 -9.27
C LEU A 190 -6.90 34.69 -9.53
N ARG A 191 -7.10 33.37 -9.55
CA ARG A 191 -6.03 32.42 -9.83
C ARG A 191 -5.56 32.45 -11.27
N ASP A 192 -6.39 32.82 -12.24
CA ASP A 192 -5.97 33.00 -13.63
C ASP A 192 -4.98 34.17 -13.78
N GLN A 193 -5.06 35.21 -12.93
CA GLN A 193 -4.07 36.30 -12.89
C GLN A 193 -2.72 35.93 -12.26
N ILE A 194 -2.63 34.78 -11.59
CA ILE A 194 -1.48 34.36 -10.77
C ILE A 194 -0.71 33.20 -11.44
N GLY A 195 0.60 33.33 -11.59
CA GLY A 195 1.51 32.24 -11.94
C GLY A 195 2.22 31.71 -10.70
N LEU A 196 2.27 30.39 -10.53
CA LEU A 196 2.94 29.74 -9.41
C LEU A 196 4.08 28.83 -9.91
N VAL A 197 5.28 29.02 -9.35
CA VAL A 197 6.44 28.15 -9.54
C VAL A 197 6.92 27.66 -8.17
N ASN A 198 6.64 26.39 -7.88
CA ASN A 198 6.95 25.74 -6.60
C ASN A 198 8.40 25.23 -6.52
N GLN A 199 8.87 24.96 -5.31
CA GLN A 199 10.14 24.29 -4.99
C GLN A 199 10.27 22.90 -5.63
N GLU A 200 9.25 22.04 -5.46
CA GLU A 200 9.13 20.75 -6.15
C GLU A 200 8.04 20.86 -7.24
N PRO A 201 8.40 20.89 -8.53
CA PRO A 201 7.45 21.03 -9.64
C PRO A 201 6.66 19.74 -9.90
N ALA A 202 5.33 19.82 -9.77
CA ALA A 202 4.44 18.72 -10.11
C ALA A 202 4.21 18.61 -11.64
N LEU A 203 4.66 17.49 -12.20
CA LEU A 203 4.30 17.04 -13.55
C LEU A 203 3.34 15.87 -13.46
N PHE A 204 2.26 15.94 -14.24
CA PHE A 204 1.22 14.91 -14.32
C PHE A 204 1.66 13.77 -15.25
N ALA A 205 1.06 12.59 -15.10
CA ALA A 205 1.35 11.34 -15.82
C ALA A 205 0.83 11.32 -17.27
N THR A 206 1.13 12.39 -17.99
CA THR A 206 0.71 12.70 -19.36
C THR A 206 1.92 13.12 -20.20
N THR A 207 1.70 13.60 -21.42
CA THR A 207 2.79 14.10 -22.28
C THR A 207 3.35 15.43 -21.77
N ILE A 208 4.53 15.82 -22.26
CA ILE A 208 5.13 17.14 -21.95
C ILE A 208 4.23 18.28 -22.46
N ILE A 209 3.66 18.16 -23.67
CA ILE A 209 2.69 19.15 -24.19
C ILE A 209 1.48 19.30 -23.26
N GLU A 210 0.84 18.19 -22.87
CA GLU A 210 -0.31 18.22 -21.95
C GLU A 210 0.05 18.90 -20.64
N ASN A 211 1.25 18.62 -20.10
CA ASN A 211 1.77 19.25 -18.90
C ASN A 211 1.98 20.78 -19.03
N VAL A 212 2.34 21.30 -20.20
CA VAL A 212 2.46 22.75 -20.43
C VAL A 212 1.09 23.40 -20.65
N LEU A 213 0.17 22.70 -21.34
CA LEU A 213 -1.23 23.15 -21.56
C LEU A 213 -2.07 23.32 -20.28
N TYR A 214 -1.59 22.91 -19.11
CA TYR A 214 -2.20 23.33 -17.82
C TYR A 214 -2.12 24.85 -17.59
N GLY A 215 -1.20 25.57 -18.27
CA GLY A 215 -1.11 27.04 -18.19
C GLY A 215 -2.21 27.75 -18.99
N LYS A 216 -2.49 27.24 -20.20
CA LYS A 216 -3.52 27.75 -21.13
C LYS A 216 -4.05 26.57 -21.95
N PRO A 217 -5.24 26.02 -21.65
CA PRO A 217 -5.74 24.80 -22.28
C PRO A 217 -5.93 24.89 -23.80
N ASP A 218 -6.34 26.06 -24.30
CA ASP A 218 -6.66 26.31 -25.70
C ASP A 218 -5.45 26.83 -26.51
N ALA A 219 -4.22 26.68 -25.98
CA ALA A 219 -3.02 27.18 -26.65
C ALA A 219 -2.63 26.32 -27.87
N THR A 220 -2.15 27.01 -28.90
CA THR A 220 -1.58 26.40 -30.10
C THR A 220 -0.19 25.83 -29.84
N MET A 221 0.26 24.88 -30.67
CA MET A 221 1.61 24.30 -30.55
C MET A 221 2.70 25.37 -30.66
N ALA A 222 2.51 26.40 -31.49
CA ALA A 222 3.45 27.51 -31.64
C ALA A 222 3.61 28.31 -30.33
N GLU A 223 2.52 28.54 -29.57
CA GLU A 223 2.59 29.18 -28.25
C GLU A 223 3.29 28.28 -27.22
N VAL A 224 3.04 26.96 -27.26
CA VAL A 224 3.73 25.97 -26.41
C VAL A 224 5.23 25.94 -26.70
N GLU A 225 5.63 25.97 -27.96
CA GLU A 225 7.04 26.01 -28.38
C GLU A 225 7.71 27.35 -28.01
N ALA A 226 7.00 28.47 -28.16
CA ALA A 226 7.50 29.78 -27.73
C ALA A 226 7.73 29.83 -26.20
N ALA A 227 6.76 29.38 -25.40
CA ALA A 227 6.89 29.31 -23.94
C ALA A 227 7.99 28.32 -23.49
N ALA A 228 8.11 27.17 -24.17
CA ALA A 228 9.20 26.23 -23.94
C ALA A 228 10.57 26.77 -24.36
N THR A 229 10.64 27.64 -25.37
CA THR A 229 11.89 28.28 -25.80
C THR A 229 12.32 29.37 -24.83
N ALA A 230 11.39 30.24 -24.42
CA ALA A 230 11.64 31.31 -23.45
C ALA A 230 12.10 30.76 -22.08
N SER A 231 11.60 29.59 -21.68
CA SER A 231 11.99 28.87 -20.46
C SER A 231 13.23 27.98 -20.60
N ASN A 232 13.96 28.06 -21.71
CA ASN A 232 15.12 27.22 -22.03
C ASN A 232 14.82 25.70 -21.98
N ALA A 233 13.56 25.28 -22.20
CA ALA A 233 13.10 23.89 -22.16
C ALA A 233 13.12 23.19 -23.54
N HIS A 234 12.78 23.92 -24.60
CA HIS A 234 12.63 23.39 -25.96
C HIS A 234 13.85 22.59 -26.45
N SER A 235 15.06 23.05 -26.11
CA SER A 235 16.33 22.42 -26.50
C SER A 235 16.50 21.00 -25.95
N PHE A 236 16.08 20.72 -24.71
CA PHE A 236 16.17 19.36 -24.15
C PHE A 236 14.94 18.52 -24.51
N ILE A 237 13.75 19.14 -24.66
CA ILE A 237 12.54 18.43 -25.08
C ILE A 237 12.74 17.84 -26.48
N SER A 238 13.36 18.59 -27.40
CA SER A 238 13.64 18.15 -28.77
C SER A 238 14.69 17.02 -28.87
N LEU A 239 15.44 16.75 -27.80
CA LEU A 239 16.38 15.63 -27.70
C LEU A 239 15.73 14.34 -27.16
N LEU A 240 14.47 14.41 -26.68
CA LEU A 240 13.73 13.23 -26.22
C LEU A 240 13.16 12.43 -27.40
N PRO A 241 13.09 11.09 -27.33
CA PRO A 241 12.69 10.25 -28.47
C PRO A 241 11.35 10.62 -29.13
N ASN A 242 10.39 11.12 -28.35
CA ASN A 242 9.05 11.52 -28.83
C ASN A 242 8.82 13.04 -28.73
N GLY A 243 9.88 13.85 -28.53
CA GLY A 243 9.77 15.29 -28.35
C GLY A 243 8.75 15.68 -27.28
N TYR A 244 7.83 16.59 -27.62
CA TYR A 244 6.73 17.04 -26.77
C TYR A 244 5.68 15.95 -26.44
N ASN A 245 5.60 14.89 -27.25
CA ASN A 245 4.72 13.73 -27.02
C ASN A 245 5.35 12.70 -26.07
N THR A 246 6.53 12.97 -25.53
CA THR A 246 7.15 12.13 -24.49
C THR A 246 6.28 12.13 -23.23
N MET A 247 5.93 10.93 -22.76
CA MET A 247 5.24 10.74 -21.48
C MET A 247 6.19 11.03 -20.31
N VAL A 248 5.71 11.79 -19.33
CA VAL A 248 6.40 12.12 -18.07
C VAL A 248 5.53 11.71 -16.87
N GLY A 249 5.97 11.96 -15.64
CA GLY A 249 5.29 11.52 -14.41
C GLY A 249 5.71 10.11 -13.96
N GLU A 250 4.93 9.47 -13.09
CA GLU A 250 5.33 8.22 -12.42
C GLU A 250 5.62 7.04 -13.38
N ARG A 251 4.91 6.97 -14.52
CA ARG A 251 5.07 5.94 -15.55
C ARG A 251 5.79 6.43 -16.82
N GLY A 252 6.28 7.67 -16.81
CA GLY A 252 6.97 8.29 -17.94
C GLY A 252 8.49 8.36 -17.76
N ILE A 253 9.16 9.10 -18.63
CA ILE A 253 10.59 9.38 -18.47
C ILE A 253 10.80 10.28 -17.24
N GLN A 254 11.69 9.85 -16.33
CA GLN A 254 12.08 10.65 -15.18
C GLN A 254 13.03 11.77 -15.60
N LEU A 255 12.52 13.00 -15.57
CA LEU A 255 13.28 14.23 -15.82
C LEU A 255 14.06 14.70 -14.58
N SER A 256 15.18 15.40 -14.80
CA SER A 256 15.96 16.03 -13.72
C SER A 256 15.19 17.18 -13.06
N GLY A 257 15.59 17.58 -11.83
CA GLY A 257 14.95 18.70 -11.12
C GLY A 257 14.89 19.98 -11.97
N GLY A 258 16.02 20.39 -12.57
CA GLY A 258 16.09 21.56 -13.45
C GLY A 258 15.33 21.40 -14.78
N GLN A 259 15.11 20.18 -15.28
CA GLN A 259 14.23 19.94 -16.43
C GLN A 259 12.75 20.09 -16.04
N LYS A 260 12.33 19.48 -14.91
CA LYS A 260 10.96 19.62 -14.39
C LYS A 260 10.64 21.08 -14.08
N GLN A 261 11.59 21.83 -13.51
CA GLN A 261 11.42 23.24 -13.19
C GLN A 261 11.25 24.11 -14.44
N ARG A 262 12.03 23.88 -15.49
CA ARG A 262 11.84 24.57 -16.78
C ARG A 262 10.48 24.28 -17.43
N ILE A 263 9.94 23.07 -17.30
CA ILE A 263 8.56 22.77 -17.77
C ILE A 263 7.51 23.50 -16.92
N ALA A 264 7.69 23.60 -15.60
CA ALA A 264 6.81 24.41 -14.75
C ALA A 264 6.88 25.91 -15.09
N ILE A 265 8.07 26.42 -15.42
CA ILE A 265 8.25 27.78 -15.92
C ILE A 265 7.60 27.95 -17.29
N ALA A 266 7.70 27.00 -18.22
CA ALA A 266 6.98 27.03 -19.50
C ALA A 266 5.46 27.11 -19.29
N ARG A 267 4.91 26.33 -18.36
CA ARG A 267 3.49 26.36 -17.94
C ARG A 267 3.10 27.74 -17.41
N ALA A 268 3.95 28.37 -16.59
CA ALA A 268 3.72 29.72 -16.07
C ALA A 268 3.86 30.82 -17.15
N MET A 269 4.82 30.69 -18.07
CA MET A 269 4.98 31.59 -19.22
C MET A 269 3.78 31.55 -20.15
N LEU A 270 3.27 30.35 -20.46
CA LEU A 270 2.12 30.16 -21.35
C LEU A 270 0.81 30.76 -20.77
N LYS A 271 0.71 30.86 -19.44
CA LYS A 271 -0.44 31.45 -18.74
C LYS A 271 -0.47 32.99 -18.82
N ASP A 272 0.66 33.64 -19.12
CA ASP A 272 0.87 35.11 -19.09
C ASP A 272 0.24 35.83 -17.87
N PRO A 273 0.63 35.47 -16.62
CA PRO A 273 0.03 36.05 -15.42
C PRO A 273 0.46 37.50 -15.19
N LYS A 274 -0.32 38.26 -14.41
CA LYS A 274 0.05 39.61 -13.93
C LYS A 274 0.83 39.58 -12.62
N ILE A 275 0.58 38.54 -11.81
CA ILE A 275 1.22 38.29 -10.52
C ILE A 275 1.99 36.98 -10.60
N LEU A 276 3.22 36.96 -10.12
CA LEU A 276 4.10 35.80 -10.17
C LEU A 276 4.59 35.42 -8.77
N PHE A 277 4.43 34.15 -8.40
CA PHE A 277 4.91 33.58 -7.14
C PHE A 277 6.01 32.55 -7.39
N LEU A 278 7.17 32.80 -6.80
CA LEU A 278 8.33 31.91 -6.82
C LEU A 278 8.57 31.39 -5.40
N ASP A 279 8.05 30.20 -5.09
CA ASP A 279 8.19 29.58 -3.75
C ASP A 279 9.42 28.66 -3.73
N GLU A 280 10.56 29.21 -3.32
CA GLU A 280 11.88 28.57 -3.32
C GLU A 280 12.27 27.86 -4.64
N ALA A 281 11.90 28.44 -5.79
CA ALA A 281 12.01 27.84 -7.12
C ALA A 281 13.43 27.37 -7.57
N THR A 282 14.49 27.70 -6.83
CA THR A 282 15.87 27.26 -7.07
C THR A 282 16.50 26.46 -5.94
N SER A 283 15.84 26.28 -4.79
CA SER A 283 16.52 25.73 -3.59
C SER A 283 16.91 24.25 -3.73
N ALA A 284 16.13 23.47 -4.48
CA ALA A 284 16.35 22.05 -4.77
C ALA A 284 17.15 21.76 -6.07
N LEU A 285 17.87 22.75 -6.62
CA LEU A 285 18.64 22.60 -7.87
C LEU A 285 20.15 22.52 -7.66
N ASP A 286 20.79 21.79 -8.57
CA ASP A 286 22.23 21.83 -8.84
C ASP A 286 22.66 23.16 -9.48
N ALA A 287 23.92 23.57 -9.28
CA ALA A 287 24.40 24.91 -9.66
C ALA A 287 24.38 25.17 -11.18
N ASP A 288 24.61 24.13 -12.01
CA ASP A 288 24.53 24.26 -13.47
C ASP A 288 23.09 24.50 -13.93
N SER A 289 22.13 23.71 -13.42
CA SER A 289 20.70 23.91 -13.71
C SER A 289 20.14 25.18 -13.10
N GLU A 290 20.61 25.59 -11.93
CA GLU A 290 20.18 26.81 -11.22
C GLU A 290 20.40 28.05 -12.08
N ASN A 291 21.56 28.20 -12.73
CA ASN A 291 21.82 29.35 -13.61
C ASN A 291 20.84 29.40 -14.81
N ILE A 292 20.56 28.25 -15.43
CA ILE A 292 19.66 28.16 -16.60
C ILE A 292 18.20 28.40 -16.18
N VAL A 293 17.80 27.93 -15.00
CA VAL A 293 16.49 28.18 -14.40
C VAL A 293 16.35 29.64 -13.98
N GLN A 294 17.39 30.24 -13.38
CA GLN A 294 17.37 31.64 -12.97
C GLN A 294 17.21 32.57 -14.17
N GLU A 295 17.91 32.32 -15.29
CA GLU A 295 17.71 33.09 -16.52
C GLU A 295 16.26 33.01 -17.03
N ALA A 296 15.66 31.82 -16.96
CA ALA A 296 14.26 31.61 -17.32
C ALA A 296 13.28 32.31 -16.35
N LEU A 297 13.61 32.38 -15.06
CA LEU A 297 12.85 33.13 -14.05
C LEU A 297 12.98 34.64 -14.25
N ASP A 298 14.19 35.16 -14.49
CA ASP A 298 14.43 36.58 -14.74
C ASP A 298 13.60 37.05 -15.96
N ARG A 299 13.57 36.27 -17.05
CA ARG A 299 12.69 36.50 -18.21
C ARG A 299 11.20 36.44 -17.86
N LEU A 300 10.79 35.54 -16.96
CA LEU A 300 9.41 35.42 -16.48
C LEU A 300 9.01 36.59 -15.56
N MET A 301 9.95 37.24 -14.89
CA MET A 301 9.67 38.33 -13.94
C MET A 301 9.46 39.70 -14.60
N VAL A 302 9.94 39.90 -15.84
CA VAL A 302 9.82 41.19 -16.54
C VAL A 302 8.35 41.59 -16.71
N GLY A 303 7.99 42.79 -16.21
CA GLY A 303 6.66 43.38 -16.39
C GLY A 303 5.56 42.81 -15.48
N ARG A 304 5.90 42.00 -14.47
CA ARG A 304 4.93 41.36 -13.56
C ARG A 304 5.22 41.72 -12.10
N THR A 305 4.17 41.85 -11.26
CA THR A 305 4.39 41.90 -9.81
C THR A 305 4.89 40.53 -9.36
N THR A 306 6.08 40.46 -8.78
CA THR A 306 6.69 39.19 -8.38
C THR A 306 6.89 39.12 -6.88
N VAL A 307 6.38 38.07 -6.23
CA VAL A 307 6.71 37.74 -4.84
C VAL A 307 7.61 36.50 -4.83
N ILE A 308 8.80 36.66 -4.27
CA ILE A 308 9.81 35.60 -4.18
C ILE A 308 9.94 35.16 -2.73
N VAL A 309 9.50 33.94 -2.40
CA VAL A 309 9.89 33.30 -1.14
C VAL A 309 11.26 32.68 -1.38
N ALA A 310 12.29 33.26 -0.75
CA ALA A 310 13.67 32.92 -1.05
C ALA A 310 14.39 32.28 0.13
N HIS A 311 15.11 31.19 -0.17
CA HIS A 311 16.08 30.57 0.73
C HIS A 311 17.54 30.91 0.34
N ARG A 312 17.79 31.48 -0.85
CA ARG A 312 19.16 31.77 -1.35
C ARG A 312 19.41 33.26 -1.56
N LEU A 313 20.62 33.69 -1.24
CA LEU A 313 21.09 35.08 -1.35
C LEU A 313 21.15 35.60 -2.80
N CYS A 314 21.43 34.72 -3.76
CA CYS A 314 21.48 35.07 -5.19
C CYS A 314 20.14 35.57 -5.73
N THR A 315 19.02 34.97 -5.32
CA THR A 315 17.67 35.30 -5.83
C THR A 315 17.06 36.57 -5.20
N ILE A 316 17.69 37.14 -4.16
CA ILE A 316 17.16 38.31 -3.43
C ILE A 316 17.99 39.57 -3.59
N ARG A 317 19.12 39.53 -4.30
CA ARG A 317 20.04 40.68 -4.40
C ARG A 317 19.49 41.80 -5.29
N ASN A 318 18.84 41.43 -6.39
CA ASN A 318 18.40 42.36 -7.44
C ASN A 318 16.88 42.68 -7.36
N VAL A 319 16.25 42.47 -6.21
CA VAL A 319 14.83 42.74 -6.01
C VAL A 319 14.60 44.19 -5.58
N ASN A 320 13.39 44.71 -5.78
CA ASN A 320 13.09 46.11 -5.46
C ASN A 320 12.86 46.35 -3.97
N MET A 321 12.39 45.35 -3.24
CA MET A 321 12.19 45.40 -1.79
C MET A 321 12.36 44.01 -1.18
N ILE A 322 12.89 43.95 0.03
CA ILE A 322 12.97 42.74 0.85
C ILE A 322 12.14 42.95 2.11
N ALA A 323 11.34 41.96 2.50
CA ALA A 323 10.60 41.92 3.74
C ALA A 323 11.09 40.76 4.62
N VAL A 324 11.53 41.09 5.84
CA VAL A 324 12.08 40.12 6.81
C VAL A 324 11.00 39.66 7.78
N LEU A 325 10.65 38.38 7.68
CA LEU A 325 9.71 37.67 8.53
C LEU A 325 10.41 36.99 9.71
N GLN A 326 9.97 37.32 10.93
CA GLN A 326 10.36 36.62 12.16
C GLN A 326 9.14 36.50 13.09
N GLN A 327 8.91 35.29 13.62
CA GLN A 327 7.76 34.97 14.48
C GLN A 327 6.37 35.40 13.95
N GLY A 328 6.21 35.49 12.63
CA GLY A 328 4.94 35.84 12.00
C GLY A 328 4.69 37.33 11.79
N GLN A 329 5.71 38.18 11.96
CA GLN A 329 5.63 39.63 11.76
C GLN A 329 6.75 40.11 10.83
N VAL A 330 6.51 41.23 10.13
CA VAL A 330 7.52 41.94 9.35
C VAL A 330 8.33 42.81 10.31
N ILE A 331 9.62 42.52 10.49
CA ILE A 331 10.50 43.32 11.34
C ILE A 331 11.24 44.39 10.53
N GLU A 332 11.60 44.07 9.28
CA GLU A 332 12.35 44.99 8.43
C GLU A 332 11.85 44.96 6.99
N THR A 333 11.77 46.15 6.39
CA THR A 333 11.62 46.36 4.95
C THR A 333 12.71 47.31 4.45
N GLY A 334 13.09 47.16 3.18
CA GLY A 334 14.08 48.01 2.50
C GLY A 334 14.72 47.34 1.30
N THR A 335 15.67 48.02 0.66
CA THR A 335 16.55 47.43 -0.36
C THR A 335 17.67 46.58 0.28
N HIS A 336 18.38 45.78 -0.54
CA HIS A 336 19.48 44.94 -0.07
C HIS A 336 20.55 45.74 0.67
N ASP A 337 20.95 46.88 0.10
CA ASP A 337 22.00 47.75 0.64
C ASP A 337 21.54 48.51 1.90
N GLU A 338 20.30 49.00 1.93
CA GLU A 338 19.69 49.63 3.12
C GLU A 338 19.63 48.69 4.33
N LEU A 339 19.22 47.44 4.09
CA LEU A 339 19.09 46.44 5.15
C LEU A 339 20.45 45.90 5.61
N LEU A 340 21.46 45.88 4.74
CA LEU A 340 22.84 45.59 5.12
C LEU A 340 23.48 46.73 5.93
N ALA A 341 23.18 47.98 5.60
CA ALA A 341 23.69 49.16 6.30
C ALA A 341 23.28 49.22 7.79
N LYS A 342 22.20 48.52 8.18
CA LYS A 342 21.78 48.36 9.59
C LYS A 342 22.74 47.53 10.45
N GLY A 343 23.73 46.87 9.87
CA GLY A 343 24.84 46.25 10.60
C GLY A 343 24.42 45.16 11.59
N THR A 344 25.07 45.10 12.76
CA THR A 344 24.86 44.04 13.75
C THR A 344 23.49 44.01 14.42
N SER A 345 22.71 45.10 14.35
CA SER A 345 21.34 45.16 14.88
C SER A 345 20.26 44.80 13.84
N GLY A 346 20.63 44.60 12.57
CA GLY A 346 19.68 44.29 11.50
C GLY A 346 19.32 42.80 11.42
N ALA A 347 18.03 42.48 11.41
CA ALA A 347 17.55 41.10 11.25
C ALA A 347 17.97 40.51 9.90
N TYR A 348 17.86 41.28 8.80
CA TYR A 348 18.35 40.90 7.48
C TYR A 348 19.86 40.67 7.47
N ALA A 349 20.62 41.61 8.02
CA ALA A 349 22.09 41.53 8.07
C ALA A 349 22.56 40.33 8.90
N SER A 350 21.82 39.94 9.95
CA SER A 350 22.07 38.70 10.70
C SER A 350 21.81 37.44 9.86
N LEU A 351 20.72 37.41 9.08
CA LEU A 351 20.38 36.31 8.18
C LEU A 351 21.39 36.20 7.03
N ILE A 352 21.80 37.32 6.42
CA ILE A 352 22.88 37.35 5.45
C ILE A 352 24.16 36.85 6.09
N ARG A 353 24.58 37.35 7.25
CA ARG A 353 25.80 36.86 7.91
C ARG A 353 25.71 35.38 8.25
N PHE A 354 24.55 34.84 8.61
CA PHE A 354 24.38 33.40 8.78
C PHE A 354 24.54 32.65 7.45
N GLN A 355 23.94 33.19 6.37
CA GLN A 355 24.07 32.63 5.03
C GLN A 355 25.45 32.83 4.41
N GLU A 356 26.21 33.88 4.72
CA GLU A 356 27.59 34.13 4.29
C GLU A 356 28.59 33.41 5.19
N THR A 357 28.26 33.17 6.46
CA THR A 357 28.97 32.15 7.27
C THR A 357 28.53 30.73 6.88
N ALA A 358 27.64 30.59 5.88
CA ALA A 358 27.39 29.37 5.11
C ALA A 358 27.81 29.50 3.63
N ARG A 359 28.16 30.70 3.13
CA ARG A 359 28.39 31.00 1.70
C ARG A 359 29.71 31.70 1.35
N ASN A 360 30.41 32.36 2.26
CA ASN A 360 31.88 32.54 2.22
C ASN A 360 32.60 31.30 2.74
N ARG A 361 31.88 30.52 3.55
CA ARG A 361 31.94 29.06 3.43
C ARG A 361 31.78 28.69 1.95
N ASP A 362 30.58 28.74 1.32
CA ASP A 362 30.37 28.43 -0.13
C ASP A 362 31.11 29.29 -1.23
N LEU A 363 32.15 30.12 -0.94
CA LEU A 363 32.73 31.11 -1.91
C LEU A 363 34.27 31.35 -1.93
N GLY A 364 35.11 30.66 -1.14
CA GLY A 364 36.57 30.42 -1.37
C GLY A 364 37.31 31.24 -2.47
N ALA A 365 37.83 30.78 -3.64
CA ALA A 365 37.95 29.51 -4.40
C ALA A 365 37.08 29.21 -5.67
N ALA A 366 36.26 30.15 -6.18
CA ALA A 366 35.61 30.14 -7.53
C ALA A 366 36.18 31.28 -8.37
N SER A 367 37.48 31.49 -8.19
CA SER A 367 38.29 32.47 -8.91
C SER A 367 39.42 31.74 -9.61
N THR A 368 39.07 30.82 -10.51
CA THR A 368 39.89 30.51 -11.69
C THR A 368 39.11 29.70 -12.72
N ARG A 369 39.36 30.01 -14.01
CA ARG A 369 38.89 29.31 -15.22
C ARG A 369 37.39 29.38 -15.53
N ARG A 370 37.02 30.49 -16.18
CA ARG A 370 36.26 30.37 -17.45
C ARG A 370 37.06 29.47 -18.41
N SER A 371 36.56 28.26 -18.70
CA SER A 371 36.43 27.69 -20.07
C SER A 371 36.38 26.16 -20.10
N ARG A 372 35.45 25.66 -20.94
CA ARG A 372 35.31 24.30 -21.52
C ARG A 372 34.77 23.13 -20.66
N SER A 373 33.63 22.62 -21.16
CA SER A 373 33.09 21.24 -21.06
C SER A 373 32.60 20.79 -19.69
N MET A 374 31.30 20.89 -19.38
CA MET A 374 30.17 20.01 -19.83
C MET A 374 30.16 18.61 -19.18
N HIS A 375 28.98 18.25 -18.67
CA HIS A 375 28.59 16.97 -18.04
C HIS A 375 29.19 16.65 -16.67
N LEU A 376 28.67 17.28 -15.59
CA LEU A 376 28.11 16.57 -14.43
C LEU A 376 27.52 17.56 -13.39
N THR A 377 26.21 17.53 -13.18
CA THR A 377 25.56 17.45 -11.85
C THR A 377 24.04 17.35 -12.04
N SER A 378 23.50 16.15 -11.97
CA SER A 378 22.12 15.95 -11.52
C SER A 378 22.16 15.08 -10.27
N SER A 379 21.19 15.27 -9.37
CA SER A 379 21.12 14.68 -8.01
C SER A 379 22.07 15.29 -6.96
N LEU A 380 21.51 16.23 -6.18
CA LEU A 380 21.66 16.37 -4.72
C LEU A 380 20.67 17.44 -4.25
N SER A 381 20.01 17.22 -3.09
CA SER A 381 18.75 17.89 -2.66
C SER A 381 17.51 17.40 -3.44
N THR A 382 16.37 17.00 -2.86
CA THR A 382 15.86 17.04 -1.48
C THR A 382 15.35 15.65 -0.99
N LYS A 383 15.79 15.20 0.19
CA LYS A 383 15.05 14.19 1.01
C LYS A 383 14.62 14.77 2.37
N SER A 384 15.36 15.74 2.88
CA SER A 384 15.10 16.47 4.11
C SER A 384 13.98 17.51 3.93
N LEU A 385 12.72 17.06 3.99
CA LEU A 385 11.51 17.78 4.48
C LEU A 385 10.21 16.99 4.21
N SER A 386 10.25 15.86 3.51
CA SER A 386 9.06 15.07 3.11
C SER A 386 8.41 14.22 4.23
N LEU A 387 8.51 14.63 5.51
CA LEU A 387 7.99 13.90 6.68
C LEU A 387 6.45 13.89 6.83
N ARG A 388 5.71 14.29 5.79
CA ARG A 388 4.26 14.01 5.63
C ARG A 388 3.85 13.40 4.29
N SER A 389 4.80 13.12 3.38
CA SER A 389 4.51 12.56 2.04
C SER A 389 5.31 11.29 1.71
N GLY A 390 6.47 11.07 2.36
CA GLY A 390 7.30 9.87 2.15
C GLY A 390 6.57 8.55 2.43
N SER A 391 5.64 8.52 3.39
CA SER A 391 4.80 7.35 3.66
C SER A 391 3.76 7.08 2.58
N LEU A 392 3.38 8.09 1.77
CA LEU A 392 2.34 7.96 0.74
C LEU A 392 2.93 7.64 -0.64
N ARG A 393 4.17 8.06 -0.95
CA ARG A 393 4.84 7.68 -2.21
C ARG A 393 4.99 6.16 -2.40
N ASN A 394 5.05 5.38 -1.31
CA ASN A 394 5.08 3.91 -1.34
C ASN A 394 3.69 3.24 -1.19
N LEU A 395 2.60 4.01 -1.10
CA LEU A 395 1.22 3.50 -0.99
C LEU A 395 0.50 3.38 -2.35
N SER A 396 1.17 3.69 -3.46
CA SER A 396 0.60 3.62 -4.81
C SER A 396 0.32 2.19 -5.29
N TYR A 397 0.84 1.16 -4.62
CA TYR A 397 0.26 -0.19 -4.64
C TYR A 397 -1.07 -0.17 -3.88
N GLN A 398 -2.12 0.20 -4.62
CA GLN A 398 -3.48 0.25 -4.14
C GLN A 398 -3.91 -1.11 -3.57
N TYR A 399 -4.37 -1.09 -2.32
CA TYR A 399 -5.03 -2.23 -1.71
C TYR A 399 -6.52 -2.14 -2.03
N SER A 400 -7.03 -3.01 -2.90
CA SER A 400 -8.47 -3.17 -3.03
C SER A 400 -8.98 -3.97 -1.84
N THR A 401 -9.76 -3.36 -0.96
CA THR A 401 -10.62 -4.11 -0.06
C THR A 401 -11.69 -4.80 -0.90
N GLY A 402 -11.60 -6.12 -1.07
CA GLY A 402 -12.67 -6.91 -1.68
C GLY A 402 -13.97 -6.78 -0.88
N ALA A 403 -15.10 -7.19 -1.46
CA ALA A 403 -16.43 -7.06 -0.83
C ALA A 403 -16.51 -7.65 0.61
N ASP A 404 -15.67 -8.64 0.87
CA ASP A 404 -15.55 -9.34 2.14
C ASP A 404 -14.89 -8.47 3.24
N GLY A 405 -14.12 -7.45 2.87
CA GLY A 405 -13.31 -6.62 3.77
C GLY A 405 -11.85 -7.08 3.90
N ARG A 406 -11.43 -8.06 3.11
CA ARG A 406 -10.03 -8.51 3.02
C ARG A 406 -9.26 -7.65 2.01
N ILE A 407 -7.97 -7.46 2.28
CA ILE A 407 -7.04 -6.79 1.37
C ILE A 407 -6.68 -7.77 0.24
N GLU A 408 -7.16 -7.50 -0.97
CA GLU A 408 -6.70 -8.19 -2.19
C GLU A 408 -5.52 -7.41 -2.78
N MET A 409 -4.42 -8.10 -3.07
CA MET A 409 -3.25 -7.50 -3.73
C MET A 409 -3.47 -7.37 -5.24
N ILE A 410 -3.27 -6.16 -5.77
CA ILE A 410 -3.53 -5.82 -7.18
C ILE A 410 -2.47 -6.38 -8.17
N SER A 411 -1.47 -7.15 -7.72
CA SER A 411 -0.36 -7.65 -8.56
C SER A 411 -0.32 -9.16 -8.84
N SER A 412 -1.35 -9.93 -8.44
CA SER A 412 -1.39 -11.39 -8.65
C SER A 412 -1.31 -11.81 -10.13
N ALA A 413 -1.81 -10.97 -11.05
CA ALA A 413 -1.82 -11.25 -12.48
C ALA A 413 -0.40 -11.35 -13.10
N ASP A 414 0.49 -10.40 -12.86
CA ASP A 414 1.85 -10.43 -13.43
C ASP A 414 2.79 -11.39 -12.68
N ASN A 415 2.64 -11.54 -11.36
CA ASN A 415 3.40 -12.54 -10.58
C ASN A 415 3.14 -13.99 -11.05
N SER A 416 2.00 -14.24 -11.70
CA SER A 416 1.68 -15.55 -12.28
C SER A 416 2.64 -15.99 -13.40
N LEU A 417 3.39 -15.06 -14.01
CA LEU A 417 4.31 -15.35 -15.12
C LEU A 417 5.75 -15.67 -14.64
N LYS A 418 6.24 -15.01 -13.58
CA LYS A 418 7.63 -15.16 -13.10
C LYS A 418 7.94 -16.48 -12.40
N TYR A 419 7.00 -17.00 -11.62
CA TYR A 419 7.19 -18.23 -10.84
C TYR A 419 6.27 -19.34 -11.38
N PRO A 420 6.76 -20.30 -12.20
CA PRO A 420 5.94 -21.41 -12.67
C PRO A 420 5.48 -22.29 -11.50
N ALA A 421 4.18 -22.62 -11.46
CA ALA A 421 3.65 -23.49 -10.41
C ALA A 421 4.33 -24.88 -10.48
N PRO A 422 4.99 -25.36 -9.41
CA PRO A 422 5.66 -26.66 -9.45
C PRO A 422 4.63 -27.79 -9.63
N ARG A 423 4.86 -28.68 -10.60
CA ARG A 423 4.01 -29.87 -10.81
C ARG A 423 3.84 -30.63 -9.49
N GLY A 424 2.58 -30.94 -9.13
CA GLY A 424 2.26 -31.64 -7.89
C GLY A 424 2.28 -30.79 -6.61
N TYR A 425 2.10 -29.47 -6.69
CA TYR A 425 2.07 -28.55 -5.53
C TYR A 425 1.14 -29.02 -4.39
N PHE A 426 -0.06 -29.53 -4.72
CA PHE A 426 -1.01 -30.07 -3.73
C PHE A 426 -0.46 -31.27 -2.94
N PHE A 427 0.31 -32.16 -3.58
CA PHE A 427 0.97 -33.27 -2.90
C PHE A 427 2.15 -32.80 -2.03
N LYS A 428 2.93 -31.82 -2.48
CA LYS A 428 4.00 -31.21 -1.64
C LYS A 428 3.44 -30.56 -0.37
N LEU A 429 2.29 -29.93 -0.49
CA LEU A 429 1.54 -29.28 0.58
C LEU A 429 0.92 -30.30 1.57
N LEU A 430 0.31 -31.38 1.07
CA LEU A 430 -0.09 -32.51 1.91
C LEU A 430 1.11 -33.13 2.65
N LYS A 431 2.30 -33.18 2.02
CA LYS A 431 3.54 -33.61 2.69
C LYS A 431 3.98 -32.64 3.80
N LEU A 432 3.77 -31.32 3.67
CA LEU A 432 4.00 -30.36 4.76
C LEU A 432 3.07 -30.56 5.96
N ASN A 433 1.92 -31.20 5.75
CA ASN A 433 0.94 -31.57 6.76
C ASN A 433 1.20 -32.97 7.36
N GLY A 434 2.31 -33.63 7.00
CA GLY A 434 2.67 -34.97 7.44
C GLY A 434 2.70 -35.18 8.97
N PRO A 435 3.23 -34.25 9.79
CA PRO A 435 3.23 -34.42 11.25
C PRO A 435 1.83 -34.47 11.89
N GLU A 436 0.84 -33.85 11.25
CA GLU A 436 -0.56 -33.76 11.72
C GLU A 436 -1.47 -34.84 11.11
N TRP A 437 -0.90 -35.86 10.45
CA TRP A 437 -1.68 -36.94 9.82
C TRP A 437 -2.75 -37.61 10.71
N PRO A 438 -2.57 -37.80 12.05
CA PRO A 438 -3.61 -38.43 12.87
C PRO A 438 -4.86 -37.55 12.96
N TYR A 439 -4.69 -36.22 13.03
CA TYR A 439 -5.80 -35.26 13.03
C TYR A 439 -6.50 -35.23 11.68
N ALA A 440 -5.75 -35.32 10.57
CA ALA A 440 -6.33 -35.44 9.24
C ALA A 440 -7.21 -36.70 9.10
N VAL A 441 -6.78 -37.85 9.64
CA VAL A 441 -7.55 -39.10 9.62
C VAL A 441 -8.79 -39.02 10.51
N LEU A 442 -8.67 -38.50 11.74
CA LEU A 442 -9.82 -38.32 12.65
C LEU A 442 -10.85 -37.33 12.09
N GLY A 443 -10.38 -36.23 11.51
CA GLY A 443 -11.24 -35.27 10.80
C GLY A 443 -11.94 -35.89 9.59
N ALA A 444 -11.22 -36.71 8.79
CA ALA A 444 -11.78 -37.41 7.65
C ALA A 444 -12.85 -38.45 8.05
N ILE A 445 -12.66 -39.16 9.16
CA ILE A 445 -13.70 -40.01 9.75
C ILE A 445 -14.93 -39.17 10.11
N GLY A 446 -14.73 -38.01 10.76
CA GLY A 446 -15.80 -37.04 11.03
C GLY A 446 -16.57 -36.60 9.77
N SER A 447 -15.86 -36.25 8.69
CA SER A 447 -16.45 -35.91 7.39
C SER A 447 -17.26 -37.05 6.75
N VAL A 448 -16.79 -38.29 6.86
CA VAL A 448 -17.53 -39.45 6.35
C VAL A 448 -18.80 -39.65 7.18
N LEU A 449 -18.71 -39.55 8.51
CA LEU A 449 -19.87 -39.65 9.40
C LEU A 449 -20.89 -38.53 9.14
N SER A 450 -20.44 -37.28 8.95
CA SER A 450 -21.34 -36.16 8.66
C SER A 450 -21.96 -36.26 7.26
N GLY A 451 -21.27 -36.91 6.31
CA GLY A 451 -21.80 -37.21 4.97
C GLY A 451 -23.06 -38.06 4.99
N PHE A 452 -23.19 -38.99 5.95
CA PHE A 452 -24.39 -39.83 6.10
C PHE A 452 -25.62 -39.08 6.63
N ILE A 453 -25.47 -37.88 7.22
CA ILE A 453 -26.59 -37.15 7.86
C ILE A 453 -27.67 -36.79 6.84
N GLY A 454 -27.30 -36.19 5.71
CA GLY A 454 -28.24 -35.74 4.68
C GLY A 454 -29.09 -36.86 4.08
N PRO A 455 -28.48 -37.95 3.60
CA PRO A 455 -29.20 -39.14 3.12
C PRO A 455 -30.09 -39.76 4.21
N THR A 456 -29.61 -39.86 5.45
CA THR A 456 -30.40 -40.40 6.58
C THR A 456 -31.63 -39.54 6.86
N PHE A 457 -31.46 -38.21 6.92
CA PHE A 457 -32.55 -37.25 7.04
C PHE A 457 -33.59 -37.43 5.93
N ALA A 458 -33.15 -37.56 4.68
CA ALA A 458 -34.04 -37.73 3.53
C ALA A 458 -34.85 -39.04 3.57
N ILE A 459 -34.22 -40.15 3.97
CA ILE A 459 -34.90 -41.45 4.16
C ILE A 459 -35.96 -41.34 5.25
N VAL A 460 -35.59 -40.85 6.44
CA VAL A 460 -36.50 -40.76 7.60
C VAL A 460 -37.66 -39.79 7.29
N MET A 461 -37.42 -38.71 6.55
CA MET A 461 -38.48 -37.82 6.06
C MET A 461 -39.44 -38.53 5.10
N GLY A 462 -38.90 -39.28 4.13
CA GLY A 462 -39.73 -40.03 3.18
C GLY A 462 -40.50 -41.20 3.82
N GLU A 463 -39.95 -41.83 4.86
CA GLU A 463 -40.67 -42.79 5.70
C GLU A 463 -41.76 -42.12 6.54
N MET A 464 -41.51 -40.94 7.10
CA MET A 464 -42.51 -40.19 7.87
C MET A 464 -43.68 -39.72 6.99
N LEU A 465 -43.43 -39.39 5.72
CA LEU A 465 -44.49 -39.14 4.74
C LEU A 465 -45.32 -40.40 4.41
N ASP A 466 -44.71 -41.59 4.46
CA ASP A 466 -45.37 -42.87 4.23
C ASP A 466 -46.35 -43.23 5.37
N VAL A 467 -46.01 -42.87 6.62
CA VAL A 467 -46.85 -43.14 7.81
C VAL A 467 -48.26 -42.55 7.68
N PHE A 468 -48.42 -41.40 7.00
CA PHE A 468 -49.74 -40.80 6.77
C PHE A 468 -50.66 -41.59 5.81
N TYR A 469 -50.14 -42.61 5.12
CA TYR A 469 -50.93 -43.49 4.25
C TYR A 469 -51.39 -44.79 4.95
N TYR A 470 -51.03 -45.00 6.22
CA TYR A 470 -51.49 -46.14 7.00
C TYR A 470 -52.96 -45.96 7.42
N GLN A 471 -53.75 -47.04 7.33
CA GLN A 471 -55.18 -47.01 7.65
C GLN A 471 -55.48 -47.31 9.13
N ASP A 472 -54.55 -47.94 9.86
CA ASP A 472 -54.67 -48.21 11.30
C ASP A 472 -54.07 -47.03 12.11
N PRO A 473 -54.88 -46.30 12.91
CA PRO A 473 -54.38 -45.19 13.72
C PRO A 473 -53.39 -45.64 14.81
N VAL A 474 -53.48 -46.87 15.32
CA VAL A 474 -52.59 -47.37 16.38
C VAL A 474 -51.21 -47.68 15.81
N GLU A 475 -51.14 -48.27 14.62
CA GLU A 475 -49.87 -48.46 13.92
C GLU A 475 -49.25 -47.12 13.50
N MET A 476 -50.06 -46.17 13.01
CA MET A 476 -49.63 -44.82 12.65
C MET A 476 -48.97 -44.09 13.83
N GLU A 477 -49.58 -44.11 15.02
CA GLU A 477 -49.00 -43.49 16.22
C GLU A 477 -47.66 -44.15 16.62
N LYS A 478 -47.61 -45.49 16.59
CA LYS A 478 -46.42 -46.27 16.94
C LYS A 478 -45.24 -45.99 15.99
N LYS A 479 -45.50 -45.92 14.68
CA LYS A 479 -44.50 -45.60 13.65
C LYS A 479 -44.05 -44.14 13.74
N THR A 480 -44.98 -43.21 13.99
CA THR A 480 -44.66 -41.79 14.20
C THR A 480 -43.69 -41.60 15.37
N LYS A 481 -43.99 -42.20 16.54
CA LYS A 481 -43.10 -42.16 17.71
C LYS A 481 -41.71 -42.72 17.40
N LEU A 482 -41.63 -43.85 16.70
CA LEU A 482 -40.35 -44.45 16.29
C LEU A 482 -39.51 -43.49 15.43
N TYR A 483 -40.08 -42.89 14.38
CA TYR A 483 -39.33 -41.98 13.51
C TYR A 483 -38.96 -40.66 14.19
N VAL A 484 -39.76 -40.15 15.14
CA VAL A 484 -39.38 -39.00 15.97
C VAL A 484 -38.15 -39.30 16.84
N PHE A 485 -38.07 -40.49 17.47
CA PHE A 485 -36.86 -40.87 18.21
C PHE A 485 -35.64 -41.05 17.30
N ILE A 486 -35.82 -41.60 16.08
CA ILE A 486 -34.74 -41.69 15.09
C ILE A 486 -34.25 -40.30 14.66
N TYR A 487 -35.15 -39.32 14.49
CA TYR A 487 -34.79 -37.93 14.22
C TYR A 487 -33.95 -37.30 15.34
N ILE A 488 -34.37 -37.47 16.61
CA ILE A 488 -33.61 -36.97 17.77
C ILE A 488 -32.22 -37.62 17.83
N GLY A 489 -32.14 -38.94 17.63
CA GLY A 489 -30.88 -39.67 17.56
C GLY A 489 -29.97 -39.18 16.43
N THR A 490 -30.54 -38.93 15.24
CA THR A 490 -29.81 -38.38 14.08
C THR A 490 -29.29 -36.96 14.35
N GLY A 491 -30.04 -36.14 15.09
CA GLY A 491 -29.60 -34.82 15.53
C GLY A 491 -28.42 -34.86 16.51
N ILE A 492 -28.47 -35.75 17.50
CA ILE A 492 -27.36 -35.95 18.45
C ILE A 492 -26.11 -36.49 17.73
N TYR A 493 -26.30 -37.48 16.84
CA TYR A 493 -25.26 -38.01 15.97
C TYR A 493 -24.61 -36.90 15.11
N ALA A 494 -25.42 -36.02 14.52
CA ALA A 494 -24.94 -34.92 13.71
C ALA A 494 -24.03 -33.96 14.49
N VAL A 495 -24.40 -33.59 15.72
CA VAL A 495 -23.57 -32.74 16.59
C VAL A 495 -22.21 -33.38 16.84
N VAL A 496 -22.16 -34.68 17.16
CA VAL A 496 -20.90 -35.40 17.40
C VAL A 496 -20.05 -35.49 16.13
N ALA A 497 -20.66 -35.85 15.00
CA ALA A 497 -19.95 -35.98 13.71
C ALA A 497 -19.33 -34.65 13.25
N TYR A 498 -20.10 -33.55 13.30
CA TYR A 498 -19.61 -32.21 12.95
C TYR A 498 -18.52 -31.72 13.93
N LEU A 499 -18.65 -32.01 15.22
CA LEU A 499 -17.64 -31.64 16.21
C LEU A 499 -16.32 -32.36 15.92
N VAL A 500 -16.35 -33.67 15.67
CA VAL A 500 -15.16 -34.47 15.29
C VAL A 500 -14.54 -33.95 14.00
N GLN A 501 -15.35 -33.71 12.96
CA GLN A 501 -14.89 -33.16 11.67
C GLN A 501 -14.16 -31.83 11.87
N HIS A 502 -14.86 -30.81 12.38
CA HIS A 502 -14.33 -29.46 12.40
C HIS A 502 -13.22 -29.26 13.43
N TYR A 503 -13.27 -29.94 14.58
CA TYR A 503 -12.23 -29.82 15.61
C TYR A 503 -10.86 -30.30 15.12
N PHE A 504 -10.79 -31.53 14.59
CA PHE A 504 -9.51 -32.10 14.15
C PHE A 504 -8.97 -31.44 12.88
N PHE A 505 -9.82 -31.10 11.90
CA PHE A 505 -9.39 -30.33 10.74
C PHE A 505 -8.91 -28.91 11.13
N SER A 506 -9.53 -28.25 12.11
CA SER A 506 -9.10 -26.92 12.57
C SER A 506 -7.70 -26.95 13.21
N ILE A 507 -7.43 -27.93 14.09
CA ILE A 507 -6.10 -28.11 14.72
C ILE A 507 -5.03 -28.33 13.65
N MET A 508 -5.31 -29.22 12.70
CA MET A 508 -4.44 -29.50 11.55
C MET A 508 -4.15 -28.21 10.74
N GLY A 509 -5.19 -27.42 10.45
CA GLY A 509 -5.08 -26.16 9.72
C GLY A 509 -4.27 -25.07 10.42
N GLU A 510 -4.46 -24.87 11.73
CA GLU A 510 -3.71 -23.85 12.49
C GLU A 510 -2.23 -24.22 12.66
N ASN A 511 -1.93 -25.49 12.90
CA ASN A 511 -0.55 -26.00 12.96
C ASN A 511 0.16 -25.83 11.61
N LEU A 512 -0.51 -26.17 10.50
CA LEU A 512 0.01 -25.95 9.15
C LEU A 512 0.24 -24.46 8.86
N THR A 513 -0.72 -23.58 9.21
CA THR A 513 -0.61 -22.13 9.05
C THR A 513 0.61 -21.58 9.79
N THR A 514 0.78 -22.00 11.05
CA THR A 514 1.91 -21.61 11.90
C THR A 514 3.25 -22.08 11.32
N ARG A 515 3.31 -23.31 10.81
CA ARG A 515 4.50 -23.86 10.13
C ARG A 515 4.82 -23.09 8.86
N VAL A 516 3.84 -22.86 7.98
CA VAL A 516 4.00 -22.12 6.72
C VAL A 516 4.50 -20.70 6.99
N ARG A 517 3.89 -19.96 7.93
CA ARG A 517 4.34 -18.61 8.30
C ARG A 517 5.80 -18.58 8.79
N ARG A 518 6.19 -19.51 9.66
CA ARG A 518 7.59 -19.62 10.14
C ARG A 518 8.55 -19.93 8.98
N MET A 519 8.21 -20.89 8.12
CA MET A 519 9.03 -21.25 6.96
C MET A 519 9.17 -20.09 5.96
N MET A 520 8.06 -19.41 5.63
CA MET A 520 8.07 -18.24 4.74
C MET A 520 8.93 -17.12 5.30
N LEU A 521 8.71 -16.72 6.56
CA LEU A 521 9.47 -15.63 7.18
C LEU A 521 10.96 -15.98 7.27
N SER A 522 11.29 -17.24 7.62
CA SER A 522 12.68 -17.72 7.63
C SER A 522 13.32 -17.74 6.23
N ALA A 523 12.57 -18.02 5.17
CA ALA A 523 13.08 -17.99 3.79
C ALA A 523 13.25 -16.54 3.28
N ILE A 524 12.30 -15.66 3.60
CA ILE A 524 12.36 -14.22 3.30
C ILE A 524 13.60 -13.59 3.95
N LEU A 525 13.80 -13.79 5.26
CA LEU A 525 14.93 -13.22 6.01
C LEU A 525 16.30 -13.80 5.63
N ARG A 526 16.33 -14.88 4.85
CA ARG A 526 17.56 -15.50 4.33
C ARG A 526 18.02 -14.87 3.01
N ASN A 527 17.11 -14.25 2.25
CA ASN A 527 17.43 -13.67 0.94
C ASN A 527 18.43 -12.51 0.98
N GLU A 528 19.18 -12.35 -0.11
CA GLU A 528 20.09 -11.23 -0.33
C GLU A 528 19.37 -9.87 -0.38
N VAL A 529 20.06 -8.77 -0.05
CA VAL A 529 19.49 -7.41 -0.06
C VAL A 529 18.95 -7.05 -1.46
N GLY A 530 19.65 -7.46 -2.51
CA GLY A 530 19.20 -7.28 -3.90
C GLY A 530 17.84 -7.90 -4.26
N TRP A 531 17.29 -8.81 -3.44
CA TRP A 531 15.92 -9.29 -3.59
C TRP A 531 14.88 -8.29 -3.05
N PHE A 532 15.22 -7.56 -1.98
CA PHE A 532 14.37 -6.52 -1.38
C PHE A 532 14.41 -5.20 -2.16
N ASP A 533 15.47 -4.97 -2.94
CA ASP A 533 15.59 -3.85 -3.89
C ASP A 533 14.66 -4.01 -5.12
N GLU A 534 14.10 -5.20 -5.38
CA GLU A 534 13.07 -5.41 -6.41
C GLU A 534 11.72 -4.83 -5.92
N GLU A 535 11.09 -3.96 -6.71
CA GLU A 535 9.82 -3.29 -6.35
C GLU A 535 8.69 -4.28 -5.99
N GLU A 536 8.70 -5.47 -6.59
CA GLU A 536 7.79 -6.59 -6.33
C GLU A 536 7.89 -7.15 -4.91
N ASN A 537 9.00 -6.93 -4.20
CA ASN A 537 9.31 -7.50 -2.89
C ASN A 537 9.44 -6.42 -1.80
N ASN A 538 8.81 -5.26 -2.02
CA ASN A 538 8.65 -4.22 -1.01
C ASN A 538 8.11 -4.79 0.32
N SER A 539 8.60 -4.27 1.45
CA SER A 539 8.35 -4.79 2.79
C SER A 539 6.87 -4.93 3.14
N SER A 540 6.04 -4.02 2.66
CA SER A 540 4.58 -4.04 2.83
C SER A 540 3.92 -5.21 2.09
N LEU A 541 4.30 -5.46 0.84
CA LEU A 541 3.80 -6.57 0.02
C LEU A 541 4.25 -7.92 0.58
N VAL A 542 5.50 -8.01 1.04
CA VAL A 542 6.06 -9.25 1.63
C VAL A 542 5.39 -9.57 2.97
N ALA A 543 5.15 -8.56 3.82
CA ALA A 543 4.39 -8.73 5.05
C ALA A 543 2.93 -9.17 4.78
N ALA A 544 2.29 -8.60 3.75
CA ALA A 544 0.95 -9.00 3.33
C ALA A 544 0.90 -10.47 2.86
N ARG A 545 1.85 -10.92 2.01
CA ARG A 545 1.97 -12.32 1.56
C ARG A 545 2.05 -13.31 2.74
N VAL A 546 2.89 -13.03 3.75
CA VAL A 546 3.02 -13.90 4.94
C VAL A 546 1.72 -13.97 5.76
N ALA A 547 0.94 -12.88 5.80
CA ALA A 547 -0.32 -12.84 6.51
C ALA A 547 -1.46 -13.55 5.74
N VAL A 548 -1.64 -13.20 4.47
CA VAL A 548 -2.78 -13.58 3.61
C VAL A 548 -2.59 -14.98 3.02
N ASP A 549 -1.50 -15.22 2.28
CA ASP A 549 -1.31 -16.47 1.53
C ASP A 549 -1.39 -17.70 2.46
N ALA A 550 -0.82 -17.59 3.66
CA ALA A 550 -0.85 -18.64 4.68
C ALA A 550 -2.26 -18.89 5.25
N ALA A 551 -3.12 -17.87 5.31
CA ALA A 551 -4.51 -18.01 5.75
C ALA A 551 -5.41 -18.62 4.66
N ASP A 552 -5.19 -18.29 3.40
CA ASP A 552 -5.92 -18.90 2.28
C ASP A 552 -5.58 -20.39 2.13
N VAL A 553 -4.32 -20.75 2.38
CA VAL A 553 -3.86 -22.15 2.52
C VAL A 553 -4.65 -22.91 3.59
N LYS A 554 -4.91 -22.30 4.75
CA LYS A 554 -5.75 -22.89 5.80
C LYS A 554 -7.16 -23.18 5.27
N SER A 555 -7.81 -22.18 4.68
CA SER A 555 -9.19 -22.30 4.18
C SER A 555 -9.28 -23.46 3.19
N ALA A 556 -8.42 -23.44 2.16
CA ALA A 556 -8.46 -24.40 1.06
C ALA A 556 -8.20 -25.86 1.48
N ILE A 557 -7.37 -26.11 2.49
CA ILE A 557 -7.01 -27.48 2.92
C ILE A 557 -7.87 -27.95 4.08
N ALA A 558 -7.89 -27.21 5.19
CA ALA A 558 -8.48 -27.69 6.43
C ALA A 558 -10.01 -27.60 6.39
N GLU A 559 -10.54 -26.44 6.01
CA GLU A 559 -11.97 -26.19 6.06
C GLU A 559 -12.66 -26.81 4.84
N ARG A 560 -12.15 -26.56 3.62
CA ARG A 560 -12.82 -26.98 2.37
C ARG A 560 -12.70 -28.47 2.05
N ILE A 561 -11.56 -29.13 2.27
CA ILE A 561 -11.45 -30.58 2.01
C ILE A 561 -12.42 -31.37 2.90
N SER A 562 -12.63 -30.93 4.15
CA SER A 562 -13.56 -31.59 5.07
C SER A 562 -14.99 -31.63 4.51
N VAL A 563 -15.46 -30.53 3.91
CA VAL A 563 -16.80 -30.39 3.32
C VAL A 563 -16.89 -31.11 1.97
N ILE A 564 -15.81 -31.12 1.17
CA ILE A 564 -15.77 -31.89 -0.08
C ILE A 564 -15.90 -33.40 0.21
N LEU A 565 -15.16 -33.92 1.20
CA LEU A 565 -15.23 -35.34 1.58
C LEU A 565 -16.61 -35.71 2.14
N GLN A 566 -17.20 -34.83 2.95
CA GLN A 566 -18.58 -34.94 3.42
C GLN A 566 -19.57 -35.01 2.25
N ASN A 567 -19.48 -34.08 1.29
CA ASN A 567 -20.42 -34.01 0.18
C ASN A 567 -20.25 -35.14 -0.84
N ILE A 568 -19.03 -35.66 -1.05
CA ILE A 568 -18.80 -36.90 -1.81
C ILE A 568 -19.48 -38.08 -1.12
N THR A 569 -19.32 -38.21 0.21
CA THR A 569 -19.93 -39.30 0.99
C THR A 569 -21.46 -39.23 0.96
N SER A 570 -22.02 -38.02 1.14
CA SER A 570 -23.46 -37.73 0.98
C SER A 570 -23.97 -38.13 -0.41
N LEU A 571 -23.28 -37.67 -1.47
CA LEU A 571 -23.62 -37.96 -2.86
C LEU A 571 -23.63 -39.47 -3.17
N MET A 572 -22.57 -40.19 -2.79
CA MET A 572 -22.46 -41.64 -2.98
C MET A 572 -23.57 -42.38 -2.24
N THR A 573 -23.80 -42.03 -0.98
CA THR A 573 -24.84 -42.67 -0.15
C THR A 573 -26.24 -42.44 -0.73
N SER A 574 -26.58 -41.19 -1.09
CA SER A 574 -27.87 -40.86 -1.70
C SER A 574 -28.13 -41.62 -3.00
N PHE A 575 -27.13 -41.75 -3.88
CA PHE A 575 -27.29 -42.55 -5.09
C PHE A 575 -27.49 -44.03 -4.78
N ILE A 576 -26.65 -44.63 -3.91
CA ILE A 576 -26.79 -46.04 -3.51
C ILE A 576 -28.20 -46.32 -2.95
N VAL A 577 -28.67 -45.47 -2.04
CA VAL A 577 -30.02 -45.55 -1.45
C VAL A 577 -31.10 -45.38 -2.53
N GLY A 578 -30.96 -44.40 -3.43
CA GLY A 578 -31.91 -44.16 -4.51
C GLY A 578 -32.06 -45.36 -5.45
N PHE A 579 -30.94 -45.99 -5.82
CA PHE A 579 -30.93 -47.21 -6.62
C PHE A 579 -31.59 -48.41 -5.92
N ILE A 580 -31.42 -48.54 -4.60
CA ILE A 580 -32.06 -49.60 -3.80
C ILE A 580 -33.58 -49.40 -3.70
N ILE A 581 -34.06 -48.15 -3.55
CA ILE A 581 -35.49 -47.85 -3.37
C ILE A 581 -36.26 -47.96 -4.70
N GLU A 582 -35.80 -47.25 -5.74
CA GLU A 582 -36.44 -47.24 -7.07
C GLU A 582 -35.43 -46.87 -8.17
N TRP A 583 -34.75 -47.88 -8.71
CA TRP A 583 -33.70 -47.71 -9.73
C TRP A 583 -34.15 -46.94 -10.98
N ARG A 584 -35.43 -47.01 -11.38
CA ARG A 584 -35.94 -46.33 -12.58
C ARG A 584 -35.89 -44.82 -12.43
N VAL A 585 -36.29 -44.31 -11.26
CA VAL A 585 -36.21 -42.89 -10.92
C VAL A 585 -34.76 -42.48 -10.67
N ALA A 586 -33.95 -43.34 -10.03
CA ALA A 586 -32.52 -43.10 -9.82
C ALA A 586 -31.72 -42.94 -11.13
N ILE A 587 -32.03 -43.70 -12.19
CA ILE A 587 -31.40 -43.53 -13.52
C ILE A 587 -31.80 -42.20 -14.16
N LEU A 588 -33.08 -41.81 -14.10
CA LEU A 588 -33.53 -40.51 -14.63
C LEU A 588 -32.78 -39.36 -13.93
N ILE A 589 -32.61 -39.47 -12.61
CA ILE A 589 -31.85 -38.54 -11.79
C ILE A 589 -30.37 -38.51 -12.19
N LEU A 590 -29.74 -39.67 -12.36
CA LEU A 590 -28.35 -39.76 -12.79
C LEU A 590 -28.13 -39.16 -14.20
N ALA A 591 -29.13 -39.25 -15.08
CA ALA A 591 -29.12 -38.65 -16.40
C ALA A 591 -29.28 -37.11 -16.37
N THR A 592 -30.10 -36.56 -15.47
CA THR A 592 -30.23 -35.10 -15.29
C THR A 592 -29.13 -34.49 -14.42
N PHE A 593 -28.41 -35.30 -13.64
CA PHE A 593 -27.39 -34.86 -12.69
C PHE A 593 -26.28 -33.97 -13.30
N PRO A 594 -25.67 -34.27 -14.46
CA PRO A 594 -24.65 -33.40 -15.06
C PRO A 594 -25.20 -32.01 -15.42
N LEU A 595 -26.45 -31.93 -15.88
CA LEU A 595 -27.14 -30.67 -16.18
C LEU A 595 -27.39 -29.87 -14.89
N LEU A 596 -27.74 -30.54 -13.79
CA LEU A 596 -27.91 -29.91 -12.47
C LEU A 596 -26.59 -29.36 -11.92
N VAL A 597 -25.48 -30.08 -12.06
CA VAL A 597 -24.15 -29.59 -11.68
C VAL A 597 -23.78 -28.36 -12.52
N LEU A 598 -23.97 -28.43 -13.84
CA LEU A 598 -23.66 -27.33 -14.75
C LEU A 598 -24.53 -26.08 -14.49
N ALA A 599 -25.81 -26.26 -14.19
CA ALA A 599 -26.71 -25.19 -13.79
C ALA A 599 -26.24 -24.51 -12.50
N ASN A 600 -25.95 -25.28 -11.43
CA ASN A 600 -25.44 -24.72 -10.18
C ASN A 600 -24.07 -24.02 -10.37
N PHE A 601 -23.21 -24.53 -11.24
CA PHE A 601 -21.94 -23.89 -11.60
C PHE A 601 -22.14 -22.57 -12.34
N ALA A 602 -23.02 -22.54 -13.35
CA ALA A 602 -23.42 -21.33 -14.06
C ALA A 602 -24.06 -20.28 -13.13
N GLN A 603 -24.90 -20.72 -12.19
CA GLN A 603 -25.50 -19.86 -11.15
C GLN A 603 -24.41 -19.21 -10.27
N GLN A 604 -23.47 -20.01 -9.76
CA GLN A 604 -22.39 -19.52 -8.88
C GLN A 604 -21.42 -18.58 -9.62
N LEU A 605 -21.07 -18.90 -10.88
CA LEU A 605 -20.31 -18.01 -11.77
C LEU A 605 -21.01 -16.66 -11.98
N SER A 606 -22.32 -16.67 -12.21
CA SER A 606 -23.09 -15.43 -12.34
C SER A 606 -23.19 -14.66 -11.02
N MET A 607 -23.47 -15.33 -9.90
CA MET A 607 -23.69 -14.66 -8.60
C MET A 607 -22.42 -14.05 -8.02
N LYS A 608 -21.27 -14.71 -8.20
CA LYS A 608 -19.96 -14.16 -7.83
C LYS A 608 -19.45 -13.12 -8.86
N GLY A 609 -20.22 -12.95 -9.93
CA GLY A 609 -19.93 -12.10 -11.08
C GLY A 609 -18.85 -12.70 -11.98
N PHE A 610 -18.86 -12.28 -13.24
CA PHE A 610 -17.65 -12.27 -14.05
C PHE A 610 -16.71 -11.19 -13.51
N ALA A 611 -16.15 -11.45 -12.32
CA ALA A 611 -15.01 -10.77 -11.73
C ALA A 611 -13.76 -11.11 -12.56
N GLY A 612 -13.76 -10.65 -13.82
CA GLY A 612 -12.51 -10.33 -14.49
C GLY A 612 -11.82 -9.21 -13.72
N ASP A 613 -10.60 -8.87 -14.14
CA ASP A 613 -9.70 -7.98 -13.43
C ASP A 613 -10.24 -6.52 -13.35
N THR A 614 -11.14 -6.26 -12.39
CA THR A 614 -11.77 -4.95 -12.14
C THR A 614 -10.75 -3.95 -11.63
N ALA A 615 -9.76 -4.42 -10.86
CA ALA A 615 -8.60 -3.65 -10.44
C ALA A 615 -7.84 -3.12 -11.67
N LYS A 616 -7.49 -3.99 -12.63
CA LYS A 616 -6.85 -3.58 -13.89
C LYS A 616 -7.72 -2.70 -14.77
N ALA A 617 -9.04 -2.93 -14.80
CA ALA A 617 -9.98 -2.07 -15.52
C ALA A 617 -10.01 -0.63 -14.95
N HIS A 618 -10.03 -0.49 -13.63
CA HIS A 618 -10.06 0.82 -12.96
C HIS A 618 -8.68 1.44 -12.68
N ALA A 619 -7.58 0.71 -12.88
CA ALA A 619 -6.23 1.17 -12.54
C ALA A 619 -5.87 2.54 -13.13
N LYS A 620 -6.29 2.83 -14.38
CA LYS A 620 -6.07 4.14 -15.01
C LYS A 620 -6.92 5.25 -14.38
N SER A 621 -8.23 5.03 -14.20
CA SER A 621 -9.10 6.00 -13.53
C SER A 621 -8.63 6.31 -12.10
N SER A 622 -8.20 5.28 -11.34
CA SER A 622 -7.68 5.44 -9.99
C SER A 622 -6.33 6.16 -9.96
N MET A 623 -5.49 5.99 -10.99
CA MET A 623 -4.22 6.73 -11.16
C MET A 623 -4.48 8.23 -11.40
N VAL A 624 -5.36 8.58 -12.34
CA VAL A 624 -5.73 9.98 -12.64
C VAL A 624 -6.33 10.67 -11.41
N ALA A 625 -7.23 9.99 -10.69
CA ALA A 625 -7.79 10.52 -9.46
C ALA A 625 -6.74 10.67 -8.34
N GLY A 626 -5.88 9.68 -8.14
CA GLY A 626 -4.81 9.70 -7.15
C GLY A 626 -3.84 10.86 -7.38
N GLU A 627 -3.40 11.06 -8.62
CA GLU A 627 -2.47 12.13 -9.00
C GLU A 627 -3.10 13.53 -8.87
N GLY A 628 -4.37 13.68 -9.27
CA GLY A 628 -5.11 14.93 -9.11
C GLY A 628 -5.31 15.32 -7.65
N VAL A 629 -5.54 14.34 -6.77
CA VAL A 629 -5.69 14.57 -5.31
C VAL A 629 -4.33 14.81 -4.64
N SER A 630 -3.28 14.06 -4.98
CA SER A 630 -1.95 14.26 -4.38
C SER A 630 -1.35 15.61 -4.73
N ASN A 631 -1.62 16.12 -5.94
CA ASN A 631 -1.14 17.41 -6.44
C ASN A 631 -2.23 18.50 -6.41
N ILE A 632 -3.22 18.38 -5.53
CA ILE A 632 -4.42 19.25 -5.52
C ILE A 632 -4.11 20.75 -5.45
N ARG A 633 -3.03 21.17 -4.77
CA ARG A 633 -2.60 22.58 -4.75
C ARG A 633 -2.21 23.09 -6.15
N THR A 634 -1.47 22.29 -6.91
CA THR A 634 -1.12 22.61 -8.30
C THR A 634 -2.36 22.59 -9.20
N VAL A 635 -3.23 21.58 -9.07
CA VAL A 635 -4.49 21.54 -9.83
C VAL A 635 -5.35 22.79 -9.54
N ALA A 636 -5.39 23.24 -8.29
CA ALA A 636 -6.14 24.42 -7.87
C ALA A 636 -5.53 25.75 -8.34
N ALA A 637 -4.20 25.92 -8.29
CA ALA A 637 -3.50 27.11 -8.78
C ALA A 637 -3.65 27.34 -10.30
N PHE A 638 -3.75 26.25 -11.07
CA PHE A 638 -3.96 26.27 -12.52
C PHE A 638 -5.43 26.12 -12.94
N ASN A 639 -6.39 26.17 -12.00
CA ASN A 639 -7.83 26.01 -12.26
C ASN A 639 -8.19 24.77 -13.11
N ALA A 640 -7.41 23.70 -12.98
CA ALA A 640 -7.43 22.55 -13.87
C ALA A 640 -8.37 21.41 -13.41
N GLN A 641 -9.20 21.64 -12.38
CA GLN A 641 -10.10 20.64 -11.80
C GLN A 641 -11.01 20.00 -12.86
N ASN A 642 -11.55 20.82 -13.78
CA ASN A 642 -12.41 20.35 -14.86
C ASN A 642 -11.68 19.44 -15.86
N LYS A 643 -10.39 19.70 -16.13
CA LYS A 643 -9.56 18.87 -17.03
C LYS A 643 -9.19 17.53 -16.39
N VAL A 644 -8.93 17.50 -15.08
CA VAL A 644 -8.77 16.24 -14.33
C VAL A 644 -10.08 15.44 -14.32
N MET A 645 -11.22 16.11 -14.13
CA MET A 645 -12.54 15.47 -14.14
C MET A 645 -12.93 14.90 -15.51
N SER A 646 -12.63 15.60 -16.61
CA SER A 646 -12.91 15.10 -17.97
C SER A 646 -12.01 13.91 -18.33
N LEU A 647 -10.73 13.95 -17.95
CA LEU A 647 -9.81 12.80 -18.13
C LEU A 647 -10.25 11.58 -17.31
N PHE A 648 -10.66 11.78 -16.05
CA PHE A 648 -11.21 10.73 -15.21
C PHE A 648 -12.49 10.11 -15.81
N SER A 649 -13.40 10.96 -16.29
CA SER A 649 -14.64 10.53 -16.97
C SER A 649 -14.35 9.74 -18.26
N HIS A 650 -13.34 10.16 -19.02
CA HIS A 650 -12.92 9.47 -20.25
C HIS A 650 -12.40 8.05 -19.97
N GLU A 651 -11.52 7.90 -18.98
CA GLU A 651 -10.96 6.60 -18.58
C GLU A 651 -12.01 5.67 -17.95
N LEU A 652 -13.06 6.21 -17.31
CA LEU A 652 -14.17 5.41 -16.75
C LEU A 652 -15.11 4.79 -17.80
N ARG A 653 -15.21 5.35 -19.01
CA ARG A 653 -16.13 4.85 -20.06
C ARG A 653 -15.83 3.40 -20.46
N ILE A 654 -14.56 3.01 -20.45
CA ILE A 654 -14.13 1.65 -20.85
C ILE A 654 -14.61 0.60 -19.82
N PRO A 655 -14.37 0.75 -18.50
CA PRO A 655 -15.00 -0.07 -17.47
C PRO A 655 -16.54 -0.10 -17.55
N GLU A 656 -17.19 1.03 -17.78
CA GLU A 656 -18.66 1.13 -17.83
C GLU A 656 -19.27 0.22 -18.91
N GLU A 657 -18.81 0.35 -20.17
CA GLU A 657 -19.28 -0.50 -21.27
C GLU A 657 -19.02 -2.00 -21.02
N GLN A 658 -17.90 -2.34 -20.38
CA GLN A 658 -17.56 -3.72 -20.04
C GLN A 658 -18.47 -4.29 -18.94
N ILE A 659 -18.75 -3.50 -17.90
CA ILE A 659 -19.62 -3.90 -16.78
C ILE A 659 -21.05 -4.11 -17.28
N LEU A 660 -21.59 -3.22 -18.13
CA LEU A 660 -22.93 -3.36 -18.71
C LEU A 660 -23.10 -4.67 -19.48
N ARG A 661 -22.19 -4.97 -20.42
CA ARG A 661 -22.24 -6.21 -21.22
C ARG A 661 -22.10 -7.46 -20.33
N ARG A 662 -21.16 -7.46 -19.38
CA ARG A 662 -20.96 -8.58 -18.44
C ARG A 662 -22.19 -8.82 -17.57
N SER A 663 -22.81 -7.76 -17.06
CA SER A 663 -23.98 -7.85 -16.18
C SER A 663 -25.18 -8.47 -16.89
N GLN A 664 -25.41 -8.12 -18.16
CA GLN A 664 -26.44 -8.76 -19.00
C GLN A 664 -26.16 -10.25 -19.23
N THR A 665 -24.91 -10.61 -19.58
CA THR A 665 -24.54 -12.03 -19.79
C THR A 665 -24.64 -12.86 -18.50
N ALA A 666 -24.30 -12.28 -17.34
CA ALA A 666 -24.48 -12.91 -16.04
C ALA A 666 -25.97 -13.13 -15.74
N GLY A 667 -26.81 -12.08 -15.82
CA GLY A 667 -28.25 -12.18 -15.58
C GLY A 667 -28.96 -13.23 -16.45
N LEU A 668 -28.60 -13.32 -17.73
CA LEU A 668 -29.10 -14.35 -18.64
C LEU A 668 -28.67 -15.76 -18.20
N LEU A 669 -27.39 -15.94 -17.86
CA LEU A 669 -26.82 -17.21 -17.41
C LEU A 669 -27.47 -17.69 -16.09
N TYR A 670 -27.71 -16.77 -15.16
CA TYR A 670 -28.47 -17.03 -13.93
C TYR A 670 -29.90 -17.47 -14.24
N GLY A 671 -30.63 -16.74 -15.08
CA GLY A 671 -32.00 -17.10 -15.47
C GLY A 671 -32.09 -18.49 -16.11
N LEU A 672 -31.16 -18.81 -17.02
CA LEU A 672 -31.08 -20.12 -17.65
C LEU A 672 -30.75 -21.23 -16.63
N SER A 673 -29.85 -20.98 -15.68
CA SER A 673 -29.52 -21.96 -14.65
C SER A 673 -30.70 -22.31 -13.74
N GLN A 674 -31.50 -21.30 -13.35
CA GLN A 674 -32.73 -21.50 -12.57
C GLN A 674 -33.79 -22.27 -13.37
N LEU A 675 -33.94 -21.96 -14.66
CA LEU A 675 -34.85 -22.70 -15.54
C LEU A 675 -34.47 -24.18 -15.63
N CYS A 676 -33.20 -24.51 -15.84
CA CYS A 676 -32.72 -25.90 -15.87
C CYS A 676 -32.98 -26.66 -14.56
N LEU A 677 -32.80 -26.00 -13.41
CA LEU A 677 -33.12 -26.57 -12.09
C LEU A 677 -34.61 -26.95 -11.99
N TYR A 678 -35.53 -25.99 -12.15
CA TYR A 678 -36.97 -26.27 -12.02
C TYR A 678 -37.50 -27.24 -13.09
N CYS A 679 -36.98 -27.19 -14.32
CA CYS A 679 -37.35 -28.15 -15.36
C CYS A 679 -36.95 -29.58 -15.00
N SER A 680 -35.82 -29.78 -14.30
CA SER A 680 -35.40 -31.13 -13.87
C SER A 680 -36.30 -31.69 -12.76
N GLU A 681 -36.68 -30.87 -11.78
CA GLU A 681 -37.61 -31.26 -10.70
C GLU A 681 -38.98 -31.62 -11.26
N ALA A 682 -39.49 -30.80 -12.19
CA ALA A 682 -40.75 -31.06 -12.90
C ALA A 682 -40.71 -32.37 -13.70
N LEU A 683 -39.61 -32.67 -14.40
CA LEU A 683 -39.43 -33.92 -15.15
C LEU A 683 -39.45 -35.16 -14.25
N ILE A 684 -38.79 -35.09 -13.10
CA ILE A 684 -38.71 -36.20 -12.14
C ILE A 684 -40.07 -36.46 -11.48
N LEU A 685 -40.77 -35.41 -11.05
CA LEU A 685 -42.13 -35.55 -10.51
C LEU A 685 -43.14 -36.04 -11.56
N TRP A 686 -43.03 -35.56 -12.81
CA TRP A 686 -43.86 -36.03 -13.92
C TRP A 686 -43.64 -37.52 -14.20
N TYR A 687 -42.39 -37.97 -14.37
CA TYR A 687 -42.07 -39.39 -14.59
C TYR A 687 -42.47 -40.26 -13.39
N GLY A 688 -42.21 -39.78 -12.16
CA GLY A 688 -42.66 -40.43 -10.93
C GLY A 688 -44.17 -40.63 -10.88
N SER A 689 -44.96 -39.61 -11.24
CA SER A 689 -46.42 -39.70 -11.32
C SER A 689 -46.89 -40.72 -12.36
N HIS A 690 -46.18 -40.83 -13.50
CA HIS A 690 -46.46 -41.81 -14.54
C HIS A 690 -46.17 -43.24 -14.05
N LEU A 691 -45.08 -43.43 -13.30
CA LEU A 691 -44.67 -44.73 -12.74
C LEU A 691 -45.67 -45.22 -11.67
N VAL A 692 -46.22 -44.32 -10.86
CA VAL A 692 -47.30 -44.63 -9.90
C VAL A 692 -48.61 -44.97 -10.63
N ARG A 693 -49.00 -44.16 -11.62
CA ARG A 693 -50.24 -44.37 -12.42
C ARG A 693 -50.24 -45.68 -13.21
N SER A 694 -49.07 -46.15 -13.63
CA SER A 694 -48.90 -47.43 -14.35
C SER A 694 -48.73 -48.63 -13.42
N HIS A 695 -48.92 -48.46 -12.10
CA HIS A 695 -48.66 -49.47 -11.07
C HIS A 695 -47.23 -50.03 -11.06
N GLY A 696 -46.28 -49.30 -11.65
CA GLY A 696 -44.87 -49.70 -11.75
C GLY A 696 -44.04 -49.39 -10.49
N SER A 697 -44.53 -48.51 -9.60
CA SER A 697 -43.97 -48.23 -8.28
C SER A 697 -45.03 -47.61 -7.35
N THR A 698 -44.69 -47.39 -6.08
CA THR A 698 -45.58 -46.73 -5.10
C THR A 698 -45.21 -45.27 -4.90
N PHE A 699 -46.20 -44.44 -4.51
CA PHE A 699 -45.96 -43.03 -4.19
C PHE A 699 -44.84 -42.85 -3.15
N SER A 700 -44.87 -43.65 -2.09
CA SER A 700 -43.83 -43.74 -1.05
C SER A 700 -42.41 -43.88 -1.62
N LYS A 701 -42.17 -44.84 -2.52
CA LYS A 701 -40.85 -45.04 -3.13
C LYS A 701 -40.41 -43.84 -3.96
N VAL A 702 -41.31 -43.30 -4.78
CA VAL A 702 -41.03 -42.15 -5.66
C VAL A 702 -40.72 -40.90 -4.83
N ILE A 703 -41.51 -40.60 -3.79
CA ILE A 703 -41.28 -39.41 -2.94
C ILE A 703 -40.01 -39.55 -2.09
N LYS A 704 -39.69 -40.76 -1.59
CA LYS A 704 -38.42 -41.05 -0.90
C LYS A 704 -37.22 -40.70 -1.80
N VAL A 705 -37.21 -41.19 -3.05
CA VAL A 705 -36.12 -40.90 -4.00
C VAL A 705 -36.07 -39.40 -4.39
N PHE A 706 -37.22 -38.73 -4.51
CA PHE A 706 -37.28 -37.28 -4.76
C PHE A 706 -36.70 -36.46 -3.60
N VAL A 707 -37.04 -36.76 -2.34
CA VAL A 707 -36.48 -36.05 -1.18
C VAL A 707 -34.97 -36.28 -1.05
N VAL A 708 -34.51 -37.51 -1.29
CA VAL A 708 -33.06 -37.85 -1.35
C VAL A 708 -32.34 -36.99 -2.39
N LEU A 709 -32.92 -36.83 -3.59
CA LEU A 709 -32.35 -35.95 -4.62
C LEU A 709 -32.25 -34.49 -4.17
N VAL A 710 -33.32 -33.91 -3.65
CA VAL A 710 -33.34 -32.48 -3.28
C VAL A 710 -32.24 -32.20 -2.26
N VAL A 711 -32.04 -33.09 -1.28
CA VAL A 711 -30.91 -32.98 -0.34
C VAL A 711 -29.56 -33.11 -1.05
N THR A 712 -29.40 -34.06 -1.96
CA THR A 712 -28.17 -34.26 -2.75
C THR A 712 -27.81 -33.06 -3.63
N ALA A 713 -28.79 -32.43 -4.27
CA ALA A 713 -28.58 -31.23 -5.09
C ALA A 713 -28.01 -30.06 -4.26
N ASN A 714 -28.39 -29.95 -2.98
CA ASN A 714 -27.84 -28.95 -2.07
C ASN A 714 -26.36 -29.22 -1.73
N SER A 715 -25.97 -30.47 -1.45
CA SER A 715 -24.55 -30.86 -1.26
C SER A 715 -23.68 -30.55 -2.49
N VAL A 716 -24.23 -30.73 -3.70
CA VAL A 716 -23.54 -30.36 -4.95
C VAL A 716 -23.39 -28.84 -5.07
N ALA A 717 -24.47 -28.09 -4.86
CA ALA A 717 -24.46 -26.63 -4.92
C ALA A 717 -23.46 -26.02 -3.93
N GLU A 718 -23.40 -26.54 -2.71
CA GLU A 718 -22.41 -26.17 -1.70
C GLU A 718 -20.99 -26.46 -2.19
N THR A 719 -20.70 -27.70 -2.61
CA THR A 719 -19.37 -28.10 -3.11
C THR A 719 -18.88 -27.20 -4.25
N VAL A 720 -19.76 -26.89 -5.21
CA VAL A 720 -19.47 -25.98 -6.32
C VAL A 720 -19.20 -24.55 -5.83
N SER A 721 -19.92 -24.09 -4.79
CA SER A 721 -19.68 -22.78 -4.19
C SER A 721 -18.29 -22.64 -3.55
N LEU A 722 -17.64 -23.74 -3.14
CA LEU A 722 -16.29 -23.74 -2.55
C LEU A 722 -15.17 -23.59 -3.60
N ALA A 723 -15.45 -23.84 -4.89
CA ALA A 723 -14.42 -23.91 -5.93
C ALA A 723 -13.50 -22.66 -6.03
N PRO A 724 -14.01 -21.40 -5.93
CA PRO A 724 -13.15 -20.22 -5.99
C PRO A 724 -12.14 -20.11 -4.84
N GLU A 725 -12.45 -20.67 -3.67
CA GLU A 725 -11.50 -20.69 -2.55
C GLU A 725 -10.39 -21.72 -2.73
N ILE A 726 -10.68 -22.83 -3.41
CA ILE A 726 -9.68 -23.82 -3.82
C ILE A 726 -8.74 -23.21 -4.87
N VAL A 727 -9.28 -22.41 -5.81
CA VAL A 727 -8.49 -21.67 -6.80
C VAL A 727 -7.58 -20.64 -6.11
N ARG A 728 -8.14 -19.75 -5.27
CA ARG A 728 -7.36 -18.79 -4.46
C ARG A 728 -6.29 -19.49 -3.62
N GLY A 729 -6.63 -20.60 -2.95
CA GLY A 729 -5.66 -21.42 -2.23
C GLY A 729 -4.53 -21.92 -3.13
N GLY A 730 -4.84 -22.39 -4.34
CA GLY A 730 -3.84 -22.78 -5.35
C GLY A 730 -2.91 -21.64 -5.79
N GLU A 731 -3.43 -20.43 -5.93
CA GLU A 731 -2.65 -19.22 -6.23
C GLU A 731 -1.74 -18.83 -5.06
N SER A 732 -2.26 -18.81 -3.83
CA SER A 732 -1.49 -18.56 -2.61
C SER A 732 -0.38 -19.61 -2.41
N ILE A 733 -0.65 -20.89 -2.69
CA ILE A 733 0.35 -21.98 -2.68
C ILE A 733 1.47 -21.72 -3.68
N ARG A 734 1.16 -21.16 -4.86
CA ARG A 734 2.14 -20.79 -5.88
C ARG A 734 3.08 -19.68 -5.41
N SER A 735 2.52 -18.63 -4.78
CA SER A 735 3.29 -17.56 -4.13
C SER A 735 4.22 -18.11 -3.05
N ILE A 736 3.67 -18.90 -2.11
CA ILE A 736 4.41 -19.53 -1.01
C ILE A 736 5.57 -20.39 -1.53
N PHE A 737 5.34 -21.27 -2.50
CA PHE A 737 6.40 -22.11 -3.05
C PHE A 737 7.36 -21.36 -3.98
N GLY A 738 6.98 -20.21 -4.54
CA GLY A 738 7.92 -19.29 -5.20
C GLY A 738 8.96 -18.73 -4.21
N ILE A 739 8.52 -18.38 -3.01
CA ILE A 739 9.39 -17.93 -1.91
C ILE A 739 10.20 -19.10 -1.34
N LEU A 740 9.56 -20.22 -0.98
CA LEU A 740 10.20 -21.34 -0.29
C LEU A 740 11.19 -22.15 -1.14
N ASN A 741 11.01 -22.23 -2.46
CA ASN A 741 11.93 -22.95 -3.35
C ASN A 741 12.95 -22.02 -4.03
N ARG A 742 12.94 -20.71 -3.77
CA ARG A 742 13.98 -19.80 -4.27
C ARG A 742 15.29 -20.18 -3.58
N ALA A 743 16.30 -20.51 -4.38
CA ALA A 743 17.68 -20.52 -3.90
C ALA A 743 18.14 -19.07 -3.71
N THR A 744 18.43 -18.69 -2.47
CA THR A 744 19.12 -17.44 -2.12
C THR A 744 20.45 -17.37 -2.88
N ARG A 745 20.78 -16.21 -3.46
CA ARG A 745 22.03 -16.05 -4.25
C ARG A 745 23.27 -15.95 -3.37
N ILE A 746 23.13 -15.31 -2.21
CA ILE A 746 24.20 -15.09 -1.24
C ILE A 746 23.79 -15.74 0.09
N GLU A 747 24.19 -16.99 0.30
CA GLU A 747 23.83 -17.76 1.48
C GLU A 747 24.48 -17.18 2.77
N PRO A 748 23.71 -16.73 3.78
CA PRO A 748 24.31 -16.12 4.97
C PRO A 748 25.01 -17.10 5.91
N ASP A 749 24.54 -18.35 6.01
CA ASP A 749 25.05 -19.35 6.97
C ASP A 749 25.43 -20.67 6.26
N ASP A 750 26.17 -20.54 5.16
CA ASP A 750 26.69 -21.67 4.38
C ASP A 750 27.61 -22.55 5.26
N PRO A 751 27.33 -23.86 5.39
CA PRO A 751 28.16 -24.79 6.17
C PRO A 751 29.49 -25.13 5.50
N GLU A 752 29.62 -25.02 4.17
CA GLU A 752 30.86 -25.29 3.42
C GLU A 752 31.80 -24.07 3.42
N ALA A 753 31.30 -22.89 3.80
CA ALA A 753 32.07 -21.65 3.85
C ALA A 753 32.92 -21.54 5.13
N GLU A 754 34.14 -21.00 5.00
CA GLU A 754 35.09 -20.91 6.10
C GLU A 754 34.60 -19.96 7.20
N ARG A 755 34.51 -20.46 8.44
CA ARG A 755 34.09 -19.66 9.59
C ARG A 755 35.18 -18.69 10.04
N VAL A 756 34.83 -17.42 10.10
CA VAL A 756 35.72 -16.32 10.49
C VAL A 756 35.75 -16.20 12.02
N THR A 757 36.87 -16.62 12.64
CA THR A 757 37.10 -16.48 14.08
C THR A 757 37.77 -15.15 14.43
N THR A 758 38.81 -14.79 13.69
CA THR A 758 39.61 -13.56 13.85
C THR A 758 39.76 -12.84 12.52
N VAL A 759 39.71 -11.51 12.54
CA VAL A 759 39.93 -10.63 11.38
C VAL A 759 41.02 -9.63 11.76
N ARG A 760 42.06 -9.48 10.92
CA ARG A 760 43.03 -8.37 11.02
C ARG A 760 42.48 -7.12 10.34
N GLY A 761 41.79 -7.31 9.21
CA GLY A 761 41.08 -6.26 8.48
C GLY A 761 41.87 -5.63 7.34
N ASP A 762 42.73 -6.39 6.63
CA ASP A 762 43.25 -5.98 5.32
C ASP A 762 42.15 -6.21 4.28
N ILE A 763 41.68 -5.17 3.59
CA ILE A 763 40.57 -5.24 2.62
C ILE A 763 41.11 -4.91 1.23
N GLU A 764 40.77 -5.72 0.23
CA GLU A 764 41.26 -5.53 -1.14
C GLU A 764 40.18 -5.84 -2.18
N LEU A 765 39.79 -4.82 -2.96
CA LEU A 765 38.95 -4.95 -4.15
C LEU A 765 39.89 -5.06 -5.35
N ARG A 766 39.79 -6.16 -6.11
CA ARG A 766 40.63 -6.48 -7.27
C ARG A 766 39.80 -6.62 -8.53
N HIS A 767 40.06 -5.77 -9.52
CA HIS A 767 39.43 -5.76 -10.84
C HIS A 767 37.90 -5.88 -10.79
N VAL A 768 37.27 -5.13 -9.87
CA VAL A 768 35.84 -5.25 -9.57
C VAL A 768 35.00 -4.54 -10.65
N ASP A 769 34.13 -5.32 -11.29
CA ASP A 769 33.06 -4.81 -12.15
C ASP A 769 31.72 -5.00 -11.43
N PHE A 770 30.81 -4.02 -11.50
CA PHE A 770 29.53 -4.11 -10.79
C PHE A 770 28.41 -3.26 -11.40
N SER A 771 27.21 -3.86 -11.47
CA SER A 771 25.94 -3.19 -11.74
C SER A 771 24.91 -3.65 -10.70
N TYR A 772 23.99 -2.77 -10.27
CA TYR A 772 22.93 -3.17 -9.34
C TYR A 772 21.93 -4.13 -10.01
N PRO A 773 21.47 -5.22 -9.37
CA PRO A 773 20.54 -6.17 -9.98
C PRO A 773 19.22 -5.58 -10.45
N SER A 774 18.75 -4.50 -9.82
CA SER A 774 17.54 -3.76 -10.19
C SER A 774 17.72 -2.84 -11.41
N ARG A 775 18.97 -2.56 -11.82
CA ARG A 775 19.35 -1.72 -12.97
C ARG A 775 20.62 -2.27 -13.65
N PRO A 776 20.57 -3.46 -14.27
CA PRO A 776 21.76 -4.15 -14.79
C PRO A 776 22.47 -3.35 -15.89
N ASP A 777 21.72 -2.53 -16.64
CA ASP A 777 22.23 -1.72 -17.76
C ASP A 777 23.12 -0.53 -17.31
N ILE A 778 23.17 -0.23 -16.01
CA ILE A 778 23.98 0.86 -15.45
C ILE A 778 25.17 0.26 -14.69
N GLU A 779 26.32 0.24 -15.35
CA GLU A 779 27.62 -0.15 -14.77
C GLU A 779 28.10 0.94 -13.79
N ILE A 780 28.30 0.57 -12.52
CA ILE A 780 28.77 1.46 -11.44
C ILE A 780 30.28 1.37 -11.27
N PHE A 781 30.85 0.17 -11.43
CA PHE A 781 32.30 -0.07 -11.37
C PHE A 781 32.75 -0.81 -12.62
N LYS A 782 33.90 -0.39 -13.15
CA LYS A 782 34.57 -1.01 -14.29
C LYS A 782 36.07 -1.04 -14.06
N ASP A 783 36.60 -2.23 -13.76
CA ASP A 783 37.97 -2.49 -13.30
C ASP A 783 38.35 -1.68 -12.03
N PHE A 784 37.46 -1.69 -11.02
CA PHE A 784 37.71 -0.97 -9.76
C PHE A 784 38.71 -1.73 -8.87
N ASN A 785 39.76 -1.02 -8.44
CA ASN A 785 40.85 -1.57 -7.63
C ASN A 785 41.10 -0.68 -6.41
N LEU A 786 41.07 -1.24 -5.20
CA LEU A 786 41.32 -0.51 -3.94
C LEU A 786 41.94 -1.44 -2.90
N LYS A 787 42.97 -0.99 -2.19
CA LYS A 787 43.54 -1.70 -1.04
C LYS A 787 43.53 -0.84 0.23
N ILE A 788 43.08 -1.43 1.33
CA ILE A 788 42.90 -0.79 2.64
C ILE A 788 43.64 -1.63 3.68
N GLN A 789 44.66 -1.05 4.30
CA GLN A 789 45.51 -1.76 5.27
C GLN A 789 44.80 -1.95 6.62
N ALA A 790 45.09 -3.09 7.27
CA ALA A 790 44.61 -3.41 8.61
C ALA A 790 44.92 -2.28 9.63
N GLY A 791 43.93 -1.90 10.45
CA GLY A 791 44.06 -0.89 11.49
C GLY A 791 44.21 0.56 11.00
N ARG A 792 44.09 0.81 9.68
CA ARG A 792 44.12 2.15 9.08
C ARG A 792 42.73 2.61 8.67
N SER A 793 42.57 3.93 8.58
CA SER A 793 41.37 4.59 8.11
C SER A 793 41.49 5.00 6.63
N GLN A 794 40.46 4.71 5.85
CA GLN A 794 40.35 5.00 4.42
C GLN A 794 39.08 5.78 4.14
N ALA A 795 39.21 7.01 3.64
CA ALA A 795 38.09 7.81 3.17
C ALA A 795 37.81 7.54 1.70
N LEU A 796 36.53 7.52 1.35
CA LEU A 796 35.99 7.50 -0.01
C LEU A 796 35.30 8.84 -0.27
N VAL A 797 35.78 9.58 -1.27
CA VAL A 797 35.28 10.93 -1.63
C VAL A 797 35.04 11.02 -3.13
N GLY A 798 34.08 11.84 -3.56
CA GLY A 798 33.66 11.89 -4.96
C GLY A 798 32.20 12.33 -5.13
N ALA A 799 31.79 12.55 -6.38
CA ALA A 799 30.44 13.01 -6.71
C ALA A 799 29.32 12.07 -6.22
N SER A 800 28.08 12.56 -6.18
CA SER A 800 26.90 11.69 -6.02
C SER A 800 26.88 10.63 -7.12
N GLY A 801 26.44 9.41 -6.82
CA GLY A 801 26.37 8.30 -7.79
C GLY A 801 27.72 7.65 -8.19
N SER A 802 28.88 8.17 -7.78
CA SER A 802 30.21 7.62 -8.14
C SER A 802 30.55 6.22 -7.57
N GLY A 803 29.62 5.57 -6.85
CA GLY A 803 29.83 4.22 -6.28
C GLY A 803 30.36 4.16 -4.84
N LYS A 804 30.55 5.30 -4.15
CA LYS A 804 31.14 5.34 -2.78
C LYS A 804 30.51 4.33 -1.79
N SER A 805 29.19 4.41 -1.59
CA SER A 805 28.44 3.52 -0.69
C SER A 805 28.32 2.09 -1.26
N THR A 806 28.51 1.91 -2.57
CA THR A 806 28.59 0.59 -3.20
C THR A 806 29.84 -0.18 -2.75
N VAL A 807 30.95 0.50 -2.44
CA VAL A 807 32.13 -0.15 -1.82
C VAL A 807 31.77 -0.77 -0.47
N ILE A 808 31.04 -0.02 0.38
CA ILE A 808 30.54 -0.52 1.67
C ILE A 808 29.60 -1.72 1.47
N ALA A 809 28.67 -1.63 0.52
CA ALA A 809 27.72 -2.71 0.23
C ALA A 809 28.38 -3.99 -0.30
N LEU A 810 29.49 -3.87 -1.03
CA LEU A 810 30.30 -5.01 -1.48
C LEU A 810 31.16 -5.61 -0.36
N ILE A 811 31.71 -4.80 0.56
CA ILE A 811 32.43 -5.28 1.75
C ILE A 811 31.50 -6.03 2.71
N GLU A 812 30.29 -5.50 2.93
CA GLU A 812 29.21 -6.20 3.66
C GLU A 812 28.65 -7.42 2.91
N ARG A 813 29.03 -7.63 1.64
CA ARG A 813 28.47 -8.66 0.76
C ARG A 813 26.94 -8.64 0.69
N PHE A 814 26.35 -7.45 0.62
CA PHE A 814 24.94 -7.27 0.25
C PHE A 814 24.71 -7.63 -1.22
N TYR A 815 25.78 -7.48 -2.02
CA TYR A 815 25.88 -7.88 -3.42
C TYR A 815 27.21 -8.62 -3.63
N ASP A 816 27.24 -9.59 -4.53
CA ASP A 816 28.49 -10.11 -5.10
C ASP A 816 28.82 -9.30 -6.37
N PRO A 817 30.10 -9.04 -6.67
CA PRO A 817 30.49 -8.27 -7.85
C PRO A 817 30.27 -9.07 -9.15
N THR A 818 29.94 -8.37 -10.24
CA THR A 818 29.74 -8.96 -11.58
C THR A 818 31.05 -9.51 -12.15
N GLY A 819 32.15 -8.80 -11.92
CA GLY A 819 33.52 -9.18 -12.28
C GLY A 819 34.49 -8.94 -11.12
N GLY A 820 35.65 -9.60 -11.15
CA GLY A 820 36.68 -9.43 -10.11
C GLY A 820 36.42 -10.15 -8.78
N LYS A 821 37.07 -9.63 -7.72
CA LYS A 821 37.05 -10.21 -6.37
C LYS A 821 37.10 -9.13 -5.30
N VAL A 822 36.39 -9.35 -4.19
CA VAL A 822 36.57 -8.61 -2.94
C VAL A 822 37.20 -9.55 -1.92
N MET A 823 38.27 -9.11 -1.28
CA MET A 823 39.11 -9.91 -0.40
C MET A 823 39.16 -9.28 1.00
N ILE A 824 39.12 -10.10 2.04
CA ILE A 824 39.42 -9.71 3.43
C ILE A 824 40.51 -10.67 3.96
N ASP A 825 41.58 -10.12 4.53
CA ASP A 825 42.77 -10.83 5.01
C ASP A 825 43.36 -11.82 3.97
N GLY A 826 43.34 -11.42 2.70
CA GLY A 826 43.83 -12.23 1.57
C GLY A 826 42.89 -13.37 1.13
N LYS A 827 41.68 -13.47 1.68
CA LYS A 827 40.65 -14.46 1.30
C LYS A 827 39.47 -13.81 0.59
N ASP A 828 38.98 -14.43 -0.48
CA ASP A 828 37.79 -13.97 -1.21
C ASP A 828 36.56 -14.09 -0.30
N ILE A 829 35.80 -13.00 -0.12
CA ILE A 829 34.64 -12.96 0.79
C ILE A 829 33.55 -13.96 0.40
N ARG A 830 33.55 -14.46 -0.84
CA ARG A 830 32.63 -15.51 -1.30
C ARG A 830 32.88 -16.87 -0.65
N ARG A 831 34.08 -17.09 -0.10
CA ARG A 831 34.49 -18.34 0.58
C ARG A 831 34.30 -18.29 2.10
N LEU A 832 33.93 -17.14 2.66
CA LEU A 832 33.79 -16.93 4.09
C LEU A 832 32.31 -17.05 4.51
N ASN A 833 32.04 -17.70 5.64
CA ASN A 833 30.69 -17.77 6.21
C ASN A 833 30.25 -16.36 6.64
N LEU A 834 29.25 -15.83 5.95
CA LEU A 834 28.89 -14.41 5.98
C LEU A 834 28.37 -13.96 7.34
N LYS A 835 27.62 -14.81 8.05
CA LYS A 835 27.17 -14.58 9.43
C LYS A 835 28.34 -14.43 10.41
N SER A 836 29.37 -15.26 10.29
CA SER A 836 30.60 -15.13 11.11
C SER A 836 31.41 -13.88 10.75
N LEU A 837 31.51 -13.54 9.46
CA LEU A 837 32.19 -12.34 8.99
C LEU A 837 31.50 -11.06 9.48
N ARG A 838 30.19 -10.93 9.26
CA ARG A 838 29.40 -9.75 9.67
C ARG A 838 29.34 -9.55 11.19
N ARG A 839 29.67 -10.55 12.02
CA ARG A 839 29.86 -10.35 13.47
C ARG A 839 31.12 -9.54 13.79
N ARG A 840 32.12 -9.50 12.89
CA ARG A 840 33.37 -8.72 13.03
C ARG A 840 33.36 -7.36 12.30
N ILE A 841 32.29 -7.04 11.59
CA ILE A 841 32.09 -5.76 10.87
C ILE A 841 30.99 -4.95 11.57
N ALA A 842 31.13 -3.64 11.72
CA ALA A 842 30.01 -2.78 12.12
C ALA A 842 29.73 -1.72 11.05
N LEU A 843 28.45 -1.56 10.71
CA LEU A 843 27.97 -0.56 9.76
C LEU A 843 27.20 0.53 10.52
N VAL A 844 27.56 1.79 10.28
CA VAL A 844 26.80 2.97 10.70
C VAL A 844 26.30 3.68 9.43
N GLN A 845 24.99 3.67 9.22
CA GLN A 845 24.32 4.24 8.06
C GLN A 845 23.98 5.72 8.25
N GLN A 846 23.71 6.42 7.15
CA GLN A 846 23.29 7.83 7.11
C GLN A 846 22.03 8.10 7.95
N GLU A 847 21.01 7.24 7.81
CA GLU A 847 19.77 7.27 8.60
C GLU A 847 19.61 5.92 9.34
N PRO A 848 20.10 5.77 10.58
CA PRO A 848 20.09 4.49 11.27
C PRO A 848 18.69 4.11 11.76
N ALA A 849 18.26 2.90 11.38
CA ALA A 849 17.02 2.32 11.86
C ALA A 849 17.09 1.94 13.35
N LEU A 850 16.17 2.45 14.14
CA LEU A 850 15.89 1.96 15.49
C LEU A 850 14.65 1.06 15.44
N PHE A 851 14.74 -0.11 16.07
CA PHE A 851 13.61 -1.02 16.20
C PHE A 851 12.61 -0.47 17.22
N ALA A 852 11.34 -0.85 17.06
CA ALA A 852 10.26 -0.47 17.96
C ALA A 852 10.34 -1.21 19.31
N SER A 853 11.34 -0.87 20.12
CA SER A 853 11.57 -1.41 21.47
C SER A 853 12.34 -0.41 22.34
N SER A 854 12.81 -0.82 23.52
CA SER A 854 13.61 -0.01 24.44
C SER A 854 14.95 0.46 23.84
N ILE A 855 15.51 1.55 24.36
CA ILE A 855 16.88 2.00 24.00
C ILE A 855 17.90 0.92 24.39
N LEU A 856 17.70 0.25 25.53
CA LEU A 856 18.54 -0.86 26.00
C LEU A 856 18.66 -1.97 24.94
N GLU A 857 17.53 -2.53 24.50
CA GLU A 857 17.50 -3.60 23.48
C GLU A 857 18.04 -3.12 22.13
N ASN A 858 17.76 -1.86 21.78
CA ASN A 858 18.31 -1.27 20.58
C ASN A 858 19.85 -1.25 20.61
N ILE A 859 20.50 -0.95 21.74
CA ILE A 859 21.96 -1.00 21.84
C ILE A 859 22.45 -2.46 21.93
N ALA A 860 21.80 -3.29 22.75
CA ALA A 860 22.11 -4.71 22.93
C ALA A 860 22.07 -5.52 21.63
N TYR A 861 21.29 -5.09 20.63
CA TYR A 861 21.29 -5.65 19.27
C TYR A 861 22.68 -5.75 18.62
N GLY A 862 23.67 -4.96 19.07
CA GLY A 862 25.06 -5.06 18.62
C GLY A 862 25.76 -6.39 18.96
N LYS A 863 25.36 -7.05 20.07
CA LYS A 863 26.05 -8.23 20.63
C LYS A 863 25.05 -9.18 21.31
N GLU A 864 24.93 -10.40 20.78
CA GLU A 864 24.11 -11.46 21.40
C GLU A 864 24.55 -11.73 22.85
N GLY A 865 23.61 -11.63 23.79
CA GLY A 865 23.86 -11.92 25.21
C GLY A 865 24.60 -10.84 26.01
N ALA A 866 24.69 -9.59 25.51
CA ALA A 866 25.28 -8.48 26.25
C ALA A 866 24.56 -8.20 27.58
N THR A 867 25.32 -7.83 28.63
CA THR A 867 24.75 -7.44 29.93
C THR A 867 24.34 -5.96 29.94
N GLU A 868 23.52 -5.55 30.92
CA GLU A 868 23.09 -4.15 31.05
C GLU A 868 24.28 -3.23 31.34
N GLU A 869 25.31 -3.71 32.06
CA GLU A 869 26.55 -2.98 32.31
C GLU A 869 27.35 -2.71 31.02
N GLU A 870 27.53 -3.73 30.17
CA GLU A 870 28.22 -3.57 28.87
C GLU A 870 27.49 -2.57 27.96
N VAL A 871 26.14 -2.60 27.97
CA VAL A 871 25.31 -1.66 27.22
C VAL A 871 25.46 -0.23 27.74
N VAL A 872 25.50 -0.04 29.07
CA VAL A 872 25.71 1.28 29.69
C VAL A 872 27.12 1.80 29.43
N GLU A 873 28.15 0.95 29.44
CA GLU A 873 29.52 1.32 29.09
C GLU A 873 29.63 1.76 27.62
N ALA A 874 29.11 0.96 26.69
CA ALA A 874 29.07 1.32 25.27
C ALA A 874 28.31 2.65 25.03
N ALA A 875 27.21 2.87 25.75
CA ALA A 875 26.44 4.11 25.72
C ALA A 875 27.18 5.32 26.32
N LYS A 876 28.07 5.12 27.31
CA LYS A 876 28.95 6.19 27.80
C LYS A 876 29.99 6.57 26.76
N THR A 877 30.70 5.58 26.19
CA THR A 877 31.72 5.80 25.14
C THR A 877 31.14 6.47 23.87
N ALA A 878 29.87 6.18 23.54
CA ALA A 878 29.16 6.79 22.41
C ALA A 878 28.46 8.13 22.71
N ASN A 879 28.71 8.76 23.87
CA ASN A 879 28.06 10.00 24.31
C ASN A 879 26.51 9.93 24.32
N VAL A 880 25.94 8.73 24.56
CA VAL A 880 24.48 8.45 24.66
C VAL A 880 23.97 8.62 26.08
N HIS A 881 24.73 8.12 27.07
CA HIS A 881 24.29 8.02 28.47
C HIS A 881 23.73 9.33 29.05
N ALA A 882 24.34 10.47 28.74
CA ALA A 882 23.96 11.77 29.29
C ALA A 882 22.51 12.17 28.95
N PHE A 883 22.04 11.94 27.72
CA PHE A 883 20.66 12.28 27.34
C PHE A 883 19.67 11.16 27.71
N VAL A 884 20.10 9.89 27.65
CA VAL A 884 19.24 8.76 27.99
C VAL A 884 18.88 8.77 29.48
N SER A 885 19.83 9.08 30.36
CA SER A 885 19.57 9.23 31.81
C SER A 885 18.66 10.41 32.17
N GLN A 886 18.36 11.32 31.23
CA GLN A 886 17.41 12.42 31.40
C GLN A 886 16.00 12.06 30.91
N LEU A 887 15.82 10.92 30.24
CA LEU A 887 14.50 10.43 29.82
C LEU A 887 13.76 9.82 31.02
N PRO A 888 12.41 9.93 31.11
CA PRO A 888 11.64 9.45 32.26
C PRO A 888 11.87 7.97 32.63
N ASP A 889 12.04 7.09 31.63
CA ASP A 889 12.29 5.66 31.83
C ASP A 889 13.76 5.24 31.56
N GLY A 890 14.66 6.21 31.41
CA GLY A 890 16.07 5.96 31.10
C GLY A 890 16.28 5.08 29.87
N TYR A 891 17.07 4.01 30.02
CA TYR A 891 17.32 3.02 28.96
C TYR A 891 16.08 2.19 28.59
N ARG A 892 15.04 2.16 29.43
CA ARG A 892 13.79 1.43 29.16
C ARG A 892 12.80 2.24 28.29
N THR A 893 13.08 3.52 28.03
CA THR A 893 12.24 4.34 27.15
C THR A 893 12.09 3.67 25.78
N ALA A 894 10.84 3.45 25.38
CA ALA A 894 10.51 2.87 24.09
C ALA A 894 10.74 3.90 22.96
N VAL A 895 11.41 3.47 21.90
CA VAL A 895 11.69 4.26 20.69
C VAL A 895 11.08 3.60 19.44
N GLY A 896 11.06 4.31 18.32
CA GLY A 896 10.43 3.87 17.07
C GLY A 896 9.16 4.68 16.74
N GLU A 897 8.35 4.23 15.78
CA GLU A 897 7.19 5.00 15.29
C GLU A 897 6.14 5.33 16.37
N ARG A 898 5.95 4.42 17.34
CA ARG A 898 5.02 4.58 18.46
C ARG A 898 5.69 5.00 19.77
N GLY A 899 7.02 5.18 19.77
CA GLY A 899 7.81 5.54 20.93
C GLY A 899 8.21 7.02 20.94
N VAL A 900 9.14 7.37 21.83
CA VAL A 900 9.73 8.71 21.87
C VAL A 900 10.50 8.98 20.57
N GLN A 901 10.20 10.12 19.95
CA GLN A 901 10.86 10.57 18.73
C GLN A 901 12.21 11.22 19.08
N LEU A 902 13.29 10.49 18.78
CA LEU A 902 14.66 10.98 18.94
C LEU A 902 15.12 11.82 17.74
N SER A 903 15.99 12.80 17.99
CA SER A 903 16.65 13.58 16.93
C SER A 903 17.58 12.71 16.08
N GLY A 904 17.96 13.19 14.89
CA GLY A 904 18.95 12.51 14.04
C GLY A 904 20.24 12.18 14.79
N GLY A 905 20.81 13.15 15.51
CA GLY A 905 22.04 12.97 16.29
C GLY A 905 21.90 12.04 17.50
N GLN A 906 20.71 11.91 18.07
CA GLN A 906 20.44 10.91 19.12
C GLN A 906 20.36 9.50 18.52
N LYS A 907 19.67 9.33 17.39
CA LYS A 907 19.62 8.04 16.65
C LYS A 907 21.02 7.60 16.19
N GLN A 908 21.83 8.55 15.69
CA GLN A 908 23.20 8.32 15.26
C GLN A 908 24.10 7.84 16.41
N ARG A 909 24.04 8.50 17.58
CA ARG A 909 24.80 8.07 18.76
C ARG A 909 24.38 6.69 19.28
N ILE A 910 23.09 6.34 19.21
CA ILE A 910 22.62 4.98 19.54
C ILE A 910 23.17 3.94 18.55
N ALA A 911 23.24 4.26 17.25
CA ALA A 911 23.87 3.39 16.26
C ALA A 911 25.38 3.22 16.50
N ILE A 912 26.08 4.27 16.93
CA ILE A 912 27.48 4.19 17.37
C ILE A 912 27.60 3.33 18.64
N ALA A 913 26.69 3.44 19.62
CA ALA A 913 26.71 2.59 20.81
C ALA A 913 26.58 1.10 20.47
N ARG A 914 25.73 0.74 19.50
CA ARG A 914 25.67 -0.63 18.94
C ARG A 914 27.02 -1.07 18.36
N ALA A 915 27.68 -0.19 17.61
CA ALA A 915 28.98 -0.47 16.99
C ALA A 915 30.11 -0.58 18.03
N VAL A 916 30.09 0.23 19.10
CA VAL A 916 31.00 0.11 20.25
C VAL A 916 30.80 -1.24 20.95
N LEU A 917 29.56 -1.59 21.31
CA LEU A 917 29.24 -2.85 22.01
C LEU A 917 29.65 -4.09 21.21
N LYS A 918 29.59 -4.02 19.88
CA LYS A 918 29.94 -5.10 18.97
C LYS A 918 31.45 -5.38 18.88
N ASP A 919 32.29 -4.40 19.24
CA ASP A 919 33.76 -4.39 19.09
C ASP A 919 34.27 -4.98 17.75
N PRO A 920 34.01 -4.30 16.62
CA PRO A 920 34.35 -4.78 15.29
C PRO A 920 35.86 -4.64 14.99
N ALA A 921 36.37 -5.50 14.12
CA ALA A 921 37.69 -5.32 13.50
C ALA A 921 37.64 -4.35 12.31
N ILE A 922 36.50 -4.32 11.60
CA ILE A 922 36.24 -3.45 10.45
C ILE A 922 35.03 -2.55 10.75
N LEU A 923 35.22 -1.24 10.67
CA LEU A 923 34.19 -0.23 10.84
C LEU A 923 33.83 0.40 9.49
N LEU A 924 32.55 0.41 9.14
CA LEU A 924 32.02 0.98 7.90
C LEU A 924 31.10 2.14 8.26
N LEU A 925 31.44 3.34 7.79
CA LEU A 925 30.72 4.58 8.08
C LEU A 925 30.18 5.17 6.76
N ASP A 926 28.88 5.05 6.53
CA ASP A 926 28.23 5.57 5.32
C ASP A 926 27.52 6.90 5.64
N GLU A 927 28.20 8.01 5.35
CA GLU A 927 27.69 9.39 5.57
C GLU A 927 27.22 9.70 7.01
N ALA A 928 27.83 9.09 8.02
CA ALA A 928 27.35 9.12 9.41
C ALA A 928 27.21 10.52 10.07
N THR A 929 27.64 11.61 9.42
CA THR A 929 27.53 13.00 9.90
C THR A 929 26.63 13.90 9.04
N SER A 930 26.06 13.42 7.92
CA SER A 930 25.44 14.31 6.92
C SER A 930 24.18 15.02 7.43
N ALA A 931 23.34 14.34 8.22
CA ALA A 931 22.02 14.79 8.65
C ALA A 931 21.98 15.57 9.99
N LEU A 932 23.11 16.13 10.43
CA LEU A 932 23.28 16.68 11.80
C LEU A 932 23.49 18.20 11.86
N ASP A 933 22.94 18.77 12.93
CA ASP A 933 23.28 20.09 13.48
C ASP A 933 24.72 20.13 14.02
N ALA A 934 25.35 21.30 13.98
CA ALA A 934 26.78 21.47 14.28
C ALA A 934 27.16 21.12 15.72
N GLU A 935 26.25 21.31 16.69
CA GLU A 935 26.48 20.94 18.08
C GLU A 935 26.49 19.40 18.23
N SER A 936 25.44 18.72 17.76
CA SER A 936 25.38 17.26 17.76
C SER A 936 26.48 16.61 16.92
N GLU A 937 26.92 17.24 15.83
CA GLU A 937 28.04 16.78 15.00
C GLU A 937 29.34 16.71 15.80
N SER A 938 29.68 17.76 16.57
CA SER A 938 30.93 17.79 17.34
C SER A 938 31.01 16.65 18.37
N VAL A 939 29.90 16.41 19.08
CA VAL A 939 29.74 15.34 20.08
C VAL A 939 29.76 13.94 19.43
N LEU A 940 29.26 13.82 18.20
CA LEU A 940 29.32 12.58 17.42
C LEU A 940 30.74 12.31 16.91
N GLN A 941 31.42 13.32 16.39
CA GLN A 941 32.76 13.19 15.82
C GLN A 941 33.75 12.73 16.90
N GLU A 942 33.66 13.26 18.12
CA GLU A 942 34.46 12.79 19.26
C GLU A 942 34.25 11.28 19.55
N ALA A 943 33.00 10.81 19.49
CA ALA A 943 32.67 9.39 19.68
C ALA A 943 33.16 8.51 18.51
N LEU A 944 33.08 9.01 17.26
CA LEU A 944 33.61 8.32 16.08
C LEU A 944 35.14 8.22 16.13
N GLU A 945 35.85 9.28 16.49
CA GLU A 945 37.32 9.28 16.60
C GLU A 945 37.81 8.31 17.70
N ARG A 946 37.05 8.15 18.80
CA ARG A 946 37.29 7.09 19.80
C ARG A 946 37.07 5.69 19.21
N LEU A 947 36.00 5.49 18.44
CA LEU A 947 35.67 4.20 17.83
C LEU A 947 36.63 3.80 16.70
N MET A 948 37.16 4.74 15.93
CA MET A 948 38.09 4.47 14.82
C MET A 948 39.48 4.00 15.25
N LYS A 949 39.92 4.34 16.49
CA LYS A 949 41.25 3.98 16.98
C LYS A 949 41.44 2.46 17.03
N GLY A 950 42.48 1.98 16.34
CA GLY A 950 42.89 0.57 16.33
C GLY A 950 42.05 -0.36 15.43
N ARG A 951 41.10 0.18 14.65
CA ARG A 951 40.18 -0.59 13.79
C ARG A 951 40.35 -0.19 12.33
N THR A 952 40.27 -1.15 11.39
CA THR A 952 40.22 -0.78 9.96
C THR A 952 38.93 -0.02 9.73
N THR A 953 39.01 1.23 9.26
CA THR A 953 37.81 2.05 9.04
C THR A 953 37.69 2.41 7.56
N VAL A 954 36.52 2.13 6.96
CA VAL A 954 36.15 2.63 5.64
C VAL A 954 35.03 3.66 5.83
N LEU A 955 35.28 4.92 5.45
CA LEU A 955 34.30 5.99 5.62
C LEU A 955 33.97 6.71 4.32
N VAL A 956 32.68 6.82 4.02
CA VAL A 956 32.13 7.67 2.96
C VAL A 956 31.79 9.01 3.59
N ALA A 957 32.53 10.06 3.23
CA ALA A 957 32.34 11.39 3.79
C ALA A 957 31.99 12.44 2.75
N HIS A 958 31.03 13.30 3.13
CA HIS A 958 30.69 14.56 2.46
C HIS A 958 31.06 15.81 3.28
N ARG A 959 31.77 15.65 4.40
CA ARG A 959 32.23 16.75 5.26
C ARG A 959 33.74 16.69 5.48
N LEU A 960 34.40 17.84 5.40
CA LEU A 960 35.87 17.96 5.50
C LEU A 960 36.41 17.67 6.90
N SER A 961 35.67 18.04 7.93
CA SER A 961 35.97 17.77 9.34
C SER A 961 36.30 16.30 9.60
N THR A 962 35.57 15.40 8.93
CA THR A 962 35.69 13.94 9.06
C THR A 962 36.76 13.32 8.14
N ILE A 963 37.23 14.05 7.11
CA ILE A 963 38.22 13.55 6.14
C ILE A 963 39.65 13.91 6.56
N ARG A 964 39.86 15.03 7.27
CA ARG A 964 41.21 15.50 7.67
C ARG A 964 41.95 14.55 8.60
N GLY A 965 41.23 13.81 9.46
CA GLY A 965 41.81 12.89 10.45
C GLY A 965 42.11 11.47 9.93
N VAL A 966 42.13 11.26 8.61
CA VAL A 966 42.13 9.93 7.97
C VAL A 966 43.51 9.60 7.37
N ASP A 967 43.98 8.36 7.52
CA ASP A 967 45.30 7.92 7.06
C ASP A 967 45.44 7.99 5.53
N ARG A 968 44.43 7.52 4.80
CA ARG A 968 44.39 7.48 3.33
C ARG A 968 43.03 7.92 2.80
N ILE A 969 43.05 8.54 1.61
CA ILE A 969 41.88 9.08 0.92
C ILE A 969 41.92 8.55 -0.52
N ALA A 970 40.76 8.10 -1.01
CA ALA A 970 40.56 7.64 -2.37
C ALA A 970 39.48 8.49 -3.03
N VAL A 971 39.83 9.16 -4.13
CA VAL A 971 38.88 9.92 -4.95
C VAL A 971 38.26 9.00 -5.97
N VAL A 972 36.96 8.73 -5.82
CA VAL A 972 36.19 7.88 -6.72
C VAL A 972 35.39 8.75 -7.69
N GLN A 973 35.62 8.55 -8.98
CA GLN A 973 34.91 9.22 -10.06
C GLN A 973 34.64 8.21 -11.18
N ASP A 974 33.43 8.22 -11.74
CA ASP A 974 33.02 7.37 -12.86
C ASP A 974 33.40 5.89 -12.70
N GLY A 975 33.22 5.38 -11.47
CA GLY A 975 33.48 3.98 -11.11
C GLY A 975 34.95 3.60 -10.95
N ARG A 976 35.86 4.58 -10.83
CA ARG A 976 37.32 4.36 -10.74
C ARG A 976 37.99 5.25 -9.69
N ILE A 977 39.16 4.83 -9.20
CA ILE A 977 40.01 5.68 -8.35
C ILE A 977 40.90 6.54 -9.25
N ILE A 978 40.74 7.86 -9.14
CA ILE A 978 41.57 8.82 -9.86
C ILE A 978 42.79 9.24 -9.01
N GLU A 979 42.61 9.34 -7.70
CA GLU A 979 43.66 9.73 -6.76
C GLU A 979 43.63 8.90 -5.48
N HIS A 980 44.81 8.52 -4.99
CA HIS A 980 45.01 7.85 -3.71
C HIS A 980 46.21 8.49 -3.00
N GLY A 981 46.09 8.77 -1.71
CA GLY A 981 47.12 9.46 -0.93
C GLY A 981 46.66 9.86 0.47
N GLY A 982 47.56 10.43 1.26
CA GLY A 982 47.21 11.10 2.52
C GLY A 982 46.67 12.52 2.27
N HIS A 983 45.99 13.11 3.26
CA HIS A 983 45.39 14.44 3.13
C HIS A 983 46.38 15.50 2.60
N SER A 984 47.53 15.66 3.24
CA SER A 984 48.57 16.63 2.85
C SER A 984 49.17 16.35 1.46
N GLU A 985 49.33 15.09 1.08
CA GLU A 985 49.87 14.68 -0.23
C GLU A 985 48.93 15.07 -1.38
N LEU A 986 47.62 14.92 -1.18
CA LEU A 986 46.61 15.21 -2.18
C LEU A 986 46.23 16.70 -2.22
N VAL A 987 46.26 17.40 -1.07
CA VAL A 987 46.13 18.87 -1.01
C VAL A 987 47.25 19.55 -1.81
N ALA A 988 48.48 19.02 -1.74
CA ALA A 988 49.65 19.59 -2.40
C ALA A 988 49.63 19.50 -3.94
N ARG A 989 48.66 18.84 -4.56
CA ARG A 989 48.48 18.73 -6.02
C ARG A 989 47.48 19.79 -6.51
N PRO A 990 47.89 20.95 -7.06
CA PRO A 990 46.96 22.09 -7.24
C PRO A 990 45.86 21.86 -8.27
N GLU A 991 46.07 20.95 -9.23
CA GLU A 991 45.11 20.57 -10.26
C GLU A 991 44.40 19.22 -9.98
N GLY A 992 44.67 18.60 -8.83
CA GLY A 992 44.16 17.29 -8.47
C GLY A 992 42.65 17.22 -8.25
N ALA A 993 42.05 16.05 -8.41
CA ALA A 993 40.62 15.84 -8.19
C ALA A 993 40.23 16.03 -6.71
N TYR A 994 41.07 15.57 -5.77
CA TYR A 994 40.87 15.81 -4.35
C TYR A 994 41.04 17.28 -3.99
N SER A 995 42.08 17.95 -4.51
CA SER A 995 42.28 19.36 -4.21
C SER A 995 41.21 20.24 -4.85
N ARG A 996 40.62 19.86 -5.99
CA ARG A 996 39.42 20.48 -6.55
C ARG A 996 38.17 20.23 -5.70
N LEU A 997 37.96 19.02 -5.17
CA LEU A 997 36.87 18.74 -4.21
C LEU A 997 37.05 19.56 -2.92
N LEU A 998 38.25 19.58 -2.36
CA LEU A 998 38.64 20.42 -1.22
C LEU A 998 38.51 21.90 -1.52
N GLN A 999 38.90 22.34 -2.72
CA GLN A 999 38.69 23.71 -3.16
C GLN A 999 37.20 23.94 -3.15
N LEU A 1000 36.37 23.21 -3.90
CA LEU A 1000 34.90 23.21 -3.89
C LEU A 1000 34.22 22.95 -2.51
N GLN A 1001 34.94 22.79 -1.40
CA GLN A 1001 34.39 22.41 -0.09
C GLN A 1001 34.99 23.16 1.13
N ASN A 1002 36.22 23.69 1.02
CA ASN A 1002 36.71 24.89 1.74
C ASN A 1002 36.17 26.16 1.06
N HIS A 1003 35.81 26.06 -0.21
CA HIS A 1003 34.79 26.87 -0.86
C HIS A 1003 33.39 26.45 -0.42
N ARG A 1004 33.23 25.74 0.72
CA ARG A 1004 31.98 25.47 1.48
C ARG A 1004 32.21 25.46 3.01
N ASN A 1005 33.33 26.00 3.51
CA ASN A 1005 33.70 25.99 4.95
C ASN A 1005 34.58 27.14 5.44
#